data_AF-A0A6G1DLT5-F1
#
_entry.id   AF-A0A6G1DLT5-F1
#
_cell.length_a   1.000
_cell.length_b   1.000
_cell.length_c   1.000
_cell.angle_alpha   90.00
_cell.angle_beta   90.00
_cell.angle_gamma   90.00
#
_symmetry.space_group_name_H-M   'P 1'
#
loop_
_entity.id
_entity.type
_entity.pdbx_description
1 polymer ?
#
loop_
_entity_poly.entity_id
_entity_poly.type
_entity_poly.pdbx_seq_one_letter_code
_entity_poly.pdbx_strand_id
1 'polypeptide(L)'
;MASAKSSRSRPAGHSGVLPVNSTGGGDGGVPLADKLKIFKTDNFDPDAYVQSKCQAMNEKEIRHLCAYLQDLKKASSEEMRRSVYANYAAFIRTSKEISDLEGELLSVRNLLSTQSALIHDLSEGVHIDSLTTGPEGSAEEGITTDEDQEPLEIQKWCTDFPDMIDILLAERRMDEALDVLDEAERVVADAKQKQTLTTADILALKRAVSDNRLKLADQLAEAACQSSTRGIELRASASALKRLGDGPRAHSLLLSAHNQRLQCNMQNIHPSSTSHSGPYTASLAQQVFSVIAKAVSDSVELFGDEPSYFSELVTWATEQATSFALLVRRHALASCAAAGGLQAAAECIQIALGHSSLLETRGLSLSFVLMKQFKPSVEQALESSLRRIEESTAALAAADDWVLTYPPSGMRTFARSSTSNLVLQPKLSSSAQRFNSMVQDFFEDVCPLHSLQFGGSAMDGLLKIFNSYVNLLISALPGSLDDEANLEGLGNRIVRMAETEEQQLALFANASLLAEELLPRAAMKLSSVNQTSANDIRKKGVDRQNRVAEQREWKRKLQRMVDKLKDSFCRQHALDLIFTEEGDTNLSAEMYINMDNTTEEPEWVPSLIFQVRTSFWPLTTIWINLIAYIRLKNEFIMSFIIENE
;
A
#
# COMPACT_ATOMS: atom_id res chain seq x y z
N MET A 1 75.67 -0.04 5.36
CA MET A 1 74.54 0.36 6.23
C MET A 1 73.27 0.37 5.39
N ALA A 2 72.41 -0.63 5.64
CA ALA A 2 71.01 -0.77 5.21
C ALA A 2 70.12 0.31 5.89
N SER A 3 68.86 0.63 5.57
CA SER A 3 67.86 0.31 4.53
C SER A 3 66.74 1.36 4.69
N ALA A 4 65.87 1.46 3.69
CA ALA A 4 64.77 2.41 3.51
C ALA A 4 63.72 2.48 4.65
N LYS A 5 63.06 3.64 4.80
CA LYS A 5 61.75 3.76 5.46
C LYS A 5 60.80 4.69 4.71
N SER A 6 59.60 4.13 4.53
CA SER A 6 58.37 4.63 3.91
C SER A 6 57.69 5.73 4.72
N SER A 7 57.12 6.74 4.03
CA SER A 7 56.17 7.70 4.63
C SER A 7 54.89 7.74 3.79
N ARG A 8 53.82 7.22 4.42
CA ARG A 8 52.45 7.10 3.91
C ARG A 8 51.69 8.40 4.24
N SER A 9 51.02 8.97 3.26
CA SER A 9 50.20 10.18 3.34
C SER A 9 48.88 9.94 4.10
N ARG A 10 48.47 10.92 4.92
CA ARG A 10 47.10 11.07 5.47
C ARG A 10 46.57 12.47 5.10
N PRO A 11 45.31 12.62 4.69
CA PRO A 11 44.73 13.93 4.39
C PRO A 11 44.17 14.60 5.66
N ALA A 12 44.25 15.92 5.68
CA ALA A 12 43.81 16.79 6.76
C ALA A 12 42.28 16.89 6.83
N GLY A 13 41.70 16.62 8.01
CA GLY A 13 40.32 16.96 8.34
C GLY A 13 40.24 18.40 8.85
N HIS A 14 39.38 19.21 8.25
CA HIS A 14 39.13 20.58 8.68
C HIS A 14 38.05 20.58 9.77
N SER A 15 38.48 20.63 11.04
CA SER A 15 37.61 20.82 12.19
C SER A 15 37.11 22.26 12.25
N GLY A 16 35.79 22.46 12.19
CA GLY A 16 35.11 23.71 12.53
C GLY A 16 34.16 23.49 13.70
N VAL A 17 34.70 23.52 14.92
CA VAL A 17 33.92 23.47 16.17
C VAL A 17 33.70 24.90 16.64
N LEU A 18 32.43 25.34 16.74
CA LEU A 18 32.06 26.52 17.52
C LEU A 18 31.68 26.08 18.94
N PRO A 19 32.15 26.77 20.01
CA PRO A 19 31.88 26.40 21.38
C PRO A 19 30.46 26.82 21.81
N VAL A 20 29.87 26.01 22.68
CA VAL A 20 28.60 26.28 23.37
C VAL A 20 28.88 27.22 24.54
N ASN A 21 28.29 28.42 24.50
CA ASN A 21 28.09 29.25 25.69
C ASN A 21 26.60 29.38 25.96
N SER A 22 26.19 28.90 27.13
CA SER A 22 24.86 29.01 27.71
C SER A 22 24.57 30.44 28.19
N THR A 23 23.41 31.00 27.84
CA THR A 23 22.52 31.83 28.70
C THR A 23 21.31 32.31 27.89
N GLY A 24 20.16 32.43 28.55
CA GLY A 24 18.85 32.61 27.91
C GLY A 24 18.58 33.96 27.25
N GLY A 25 17.41 34.03 26.59
CA GLY A 25 16.71 35.26 26.22
C GLY A 25 17.46 36.19 25.26
N GLY A 26 17.27 36.00 23.96
CA GLY A 26 17.75 36.97 22.96
C GLY A 26 17.61 36.46 21.54
N ASP A 27 16.54 36.90 20.86
CA ASP A 27 16.44 36.90 19.41
C ASP A 27 17.60 37.72 18.82
N GLY A 28 18.59 37.01 18.28
CA GLY A 28 19.84 37.57 17.77
C GLY A 28 20.18 37.00 16.40
N GLY A 29 19.46 37.44 15.37
CA GLY A 29 20.04 37.88 14.09
C GLY A 29 20.92 36.95 13.25
N VAL A 30 20.90 35.63 13.39
CA VAL A 30 21.55 34.74 12.40
C VAL A 30 20.56 34.42 11.27
N PRO A 31 20.84 34.79 10.01
CA PRO A 31 19.98 34.48 8.87
C PRO A 31 19.68 32.98 8.79
N LEU A 32 18.43 32.62 8.49
CA LEU A 32 18.00 31.22 8.32
C LEU A 32 18.90 30.45 7.33
N ALA A 33 19.44 31.15 6.33
CA ALA A 33 20.39 30.60 5.36
C ALA A 33 21.67 30.03 6.02
N ASP A 34 22.21 30.71 7.03
CA ASP A 34 23.42 30.27 7.73
C ASP A 34 23.14 29.09 8.66
N LYS A 35 21.96 29.06 9.28
CA LYS A 35 21.49 27.90 10.07
C LYS A 35 21.31 26.64 9.23
N LEU A 36 20.98 26.80 7.94
CA LEU A 36 20.76 25.70 6.99
C LEU A 36 22.04 25.26 6.25
N LYS A 37 23.14 26.02 6.35
CA LYS A 37 24.34 25.79 5.54
C LYS A 37 24.96 24.41 5.74
N ILE A 38 24.94 23.89 6.96
CA ILE A 38 25.45 22.55 7.29
C ILE A 38 24.59 21.42 6.71
N PHE A 39 23.31 21.67 6.46
CA PHE A 39 22.38 20.68 5.90
C PHE A 39 22.30 20.73 4.37
N LYS A 40 22.95 21.71 3.73
CA LYS A 40 22.96 21.92 2.28
C LYS A 40 24.22 21.38 1.60
N THR A 41 25.13 20.74 2.34
CA THR A 41 26.34 20.15 1.77
C THR A 41 26.03 18.79 1.14
N ASP A 42 26.52 18.54 -0.07
CA ASP A 42 26.25 17.30 -0.82
C ASP A 42 26.74 16.01 -0.12
N ASN A 43 27.67 16.15 0.83
CA ASN A 43 28.25 15.06 1.62
C ASN A 43 27.80 15.08 3.10
N PHE A 44 26.60 15.60 3.39
CA PHE A 44 26.07 15.62 4.76
C PHE A 44 25.79 14.19 5.24
N ASP A 45 26.45 13.77 6.33
CA ASP A 45 26.22 12.50 7.00
C ASP A 45 25.38 12.74 8.28
N PRO A 46 24.10 12.29 8.30
CA PRO A 46 23.23 12.44 9.46
C PRO A 46 23.76 11.72 10.70
N ASP A 47 24.36 10.54 10.54
CA ASP A 47 24.80 9.72 11.65
C ASP A 47 26.06 10.31 12.29
N ALA A 48 27.01 10.79 11.48
CA ALA A 48 28.18 11.52 11.96
C ALA A 48 27.80 12.85 12.65
N TYR A 49 26.80 13.57 12.12
CA TYR A 49 26.30 14.80 12.71
C TYR A 49 25.68 14.56 14.09
N VAL A 50 24.81 13.56 14.20
CA VAL A 50 24.17 13.18 15.47
C VAL A 50 25.20 12.68 16.47
N GLN A 51 26.13 11.82 16.05
CA GLN A 51 27.19 11.31 16.94
C GLN A 51 28.08 12.44 17.45
N SER A 52 28.53 13.35 16.58
CA SER A 52 29.36 14.49 16.98
C SER A 52 28.64 15.45 17.93
N LYS A 53 27.32 15.64 17.76
CA LYS A 53 26.54 16.57 18.59
C LYS A 53 26.07 15.94 19.91
N CYS A 54 25.70 14.66 19.91
CA CYS A 54 25.05 14.01 21.03
C CYS A 54 26.01 13.26 21.97
N GLN A 55 27.25 12.97 21.56
CA GLN A 55 28.22 12.23 22.39
C GLN A 55 28.54 12.88 23.74
N ALA A 56 28.37 14.20 23.87
CA ALA A 56 28.68 14.96 25.07
C ALA A 56 27.45 15.61 25.74
N MET A 57 26.23 15.31 25.27
CA MET A 57 25.00 15.97 25.72
C MET A 57 24.25 15.17 26.78
N ASN A 58 23.64 15.88 27.74
CA ASN A 58 22.69 15.29 28.68
C ASN A 58 21.26 15.19 28.08
N GLU A 59 20.36 14.45 28.73
CA GLU A 59 19.00 14.20 28.22
C GLU A 59 18.18 15.49 27.97
N LYS A 60 18.41 16.53 28.77
CA LYS A 60 17.72 17.83 28.61
C LYS A 60 18.24 18.59 27.39
N GLU A 61 19.54 18.55 27.15
CA GLU A 61 20.20 19.12 25.97
C GLU A 61 19.78 18.40 24.69
N ILE A 62 19.62 17.07 24.74
CA ILE A 62 19.10 16.29 23.61
C ILE A 62 17.66 16.70 23.29
N ARG A 63 16.78 16.82 24.30
CA ARG A 63 15.40 17.31 24.10
C ARG A 63 15.36 18.72 23.50
N HIS A 64 16.23 19.61 23.97
CA HIS A 64 16.34 20.97 23.43
C HIS A 64 16.85 20.96 21.98
N LEU A 65 17.82 20.11 21.65
CA LEU A 65 18.32 19.93 20.28
C LEU A 65 17.21 19.41 19.35
N CYS A 66 16.41 18.43 19.81
CA CYS A 66 15.27 17.93 19.04
C CYS A 66 14.24 19.04 18.75
N ALA A 67 13.88 19.85 19.75
CA ALA A 67 12.97 20.98 19.57
C ALA A 67 13.54 22.01 18.58
N TYR A 68 14.82 22.37 18.73
CA TYR A 68 15.52 23.27 17.80
C TYR A 68 15.51 22.76 16.35
N LEU A 69 15.77 21.47 16.13
CA LEU A 69 15.75 20.87 14.80
C LEU A 69 14.34 20.82 14.20
N GLN A 70 13.31 20.61 15.02
CA GLN A 70 11.91 20.68 14.59
C GLN A 70 11.51 22.10 14.17
N ASP A 71 11.92 23.11 14.95
CA ASP A 71 11.67 24.51 14.62
C ASP A 71 12.43 24.94 13.35
N LEU A 72 13.69 24.52 13.21
CA LEU A 72 14.48 24.78 12.02
C LEU A 72 13.88 24.13 10.77
N LYS A 73 13.36 22.90 10.89
CA LYS A 73 12.62 22.20 9.82
C LYS A 73 11.37 22.98 9.41
N LYS A 74 10.59 23.49 10.37
CA LYS A 74 9.39 24.30 10.12
C LYS A 74 9.74 25.62 9.43
N ALA A 75 10.77 26.32 9.91
CA ALA A 75 11.24 27.56 9.29
C ALA A 75 11.73 27.34 7.85
N SER A 76 12.45 26.24 7.60
CA SER A 76 12.94 25.85 6.27
C SER A 76 11.79 25.54 5.30
N SER A 77 10.77 24.79 5.75
CA SER A 77 9.63 24.45 4.89
C SER A 77 8.79 25.68 4.54
N GLU A 78 8.62 26.61 5.48
CA GLU A 78 7.95 27.88 5.21
C GLU A 78 8.74 28.75 4.22
N GLU A 79 10.06 28.78 4.30
CA GLU A 79 10.90 29.54 3.37
C GLU A 79 10.93 28.92 1.97
N MET A 80 10.99 27.58 1.90
CA MET A 80 10.80 26.87 0.63
C MET A 80 9.45 27.20 0.01
N ARG A 81 8.38 27.21 0.82
CA ARG A 81 7.04 27.60 0.38
C ARG A 81 7.03 29.03 -0.16
N ARG A 82 7.58 30.01 0.58
CA ARG A 82 7.67 31.41 0.13
C ARG A 82 8.45 31.55 -1.18
N SER A 83 9.59 30.87 -1.30
CA SER A 83 10.42 30.86 -2.51
C SER A 83 9.68 30.27 -3.71
N VAL A 84 8.96 29.16 -3.54
CA VAL A 84 8.14 28.56 -4.61
C VAL A 84 7.03 29.51 -5.03
N TYR A 85 6.32 30.16 -4.09
CA TYR A 85 5.28 31.14 -4.44
C TYR A 85 5.84 32.38 -5.13
N ALA A 86 6.99 32.90 -4.70
CA ALA A 86 7.63 34.06 -5.30
C ALA A 86 8.13 33.78 -6.73
N ASN A 87 8.62 32.56 -6.99
CA ASN A 87 9.11 32.14 -8.30
C ASN A 87 8.04 31.48 -9.18
N TYR A 88 6.81 31.30 -8.67
CA TYR A 88 5.73 30.63 -9.40
C TYR A 88 5.41 31.33 -10.72
N ALA A 89 5.36 32.66 -10.74
CA ALA A 89 5.13 33.43 -11.96
C ALA A 89 6.26 33.26 -13.00
N ALA A 90 7.51 33.18 -12.54
CA ALA A 90 8.65 32.92 -13.42
C ALA A 90 8.58 31.51 -14.01
N PHE A 91 8.22 30.51 -13.19
CA PHE A 91 8.03 29.13 -13.61
C PHE A 91 6.93 28.99 -14.66
N ILE A 92 5.75 29.58 -14.43
CA ILE A 92 4.64 29.55 -15.39
C ILE A 92 5.05 30.21 -16.72
N ARG A 93 5.79 31.33 -16.66
CA ARG A 93 6.28 32.02 -17.85
C ARG A 93 7.29 31.18 -18.62
N THR A 94 8.28 30.58 -17.96
CA THR A 94 9.27 29.72 -18.64
C THR A 94 8.62 28.45 -19.17
N SER A 95 7.67 27.83 -18.46
CA SER A 95 6.92 26.69 -18.99
C SER A 95 6.11 27.03 -20.24
N LYS A 96 5.53 28.23 -20.29
CA LYS A 96 4.84 28.72 -21.48
C LYS A 96 5.81 28.96 -22.65
N GLU A 97 6.94 29.61 -22.39
CA GLU A 97 7.98 29.82 -23.41
C GLU A 97 8.51 28.49 -23.96
N ILE A 98 8.69 27.47 -23.12
CA ILE A 98 9.07 26.12 -23.57
C ILE A 98 8.00 25.51 -24.47
N SER A 99 6.72 25.66 -24.10
CA SER A 99 5.60 25.14 -24.92
C SER A 99 5.52 25.84 -26.28
N ASP A 100 5.74 27.17 -26.31
CA ASP A 100 5.79 27.94 -27.54
C ASP A 100 6.97 27.47 -28.42
N LEU A 101 8.14 27.22 -27.81
CA LEU A 101 9.34 26.68 -28.49
C LEU A 101 9.12 25.27 -29.05
N GLU A 102 8.42 24.40 -28.34
CA GLU A 102 8.02 23.08 -28.83
C GLU A 102 7.10 23.19 -30.06
N GLY A 103 6.19 24.16 -30.06
CA GLY A 103 5.34 24.49 -31.21
C GLY A 103 6.16 24.95 -32.42
N GLU A 104 7.15 25.82 -32.21
CA GLU A 104 8.08 26.26 -33.26
C GLU A 104 8.91 25.09 -33.80
N LEU A 105 9.40 24.19 -32.93
CA LEU A 105 10.15 23.00 -33.34
C LEU A 105 9.31 22.04 -34.17
N LEU A 106 8.03 21.84 -33.81
CA LEU A 106 7.06 21.09 -34.60
C LEU A 106 6.85 21.71 -35.98
N SER A 107 6.76 23.03 -36.06
CA SER A 107 6.66 23.76 -37.34
C SER A 107 7.90 23.55 -38.22
N VAL A 108 9.10 23.66 -37.65
CA VAL A 108 10.37 23.42 -38.35
C VAL A 108 10.46 21.97 -38.84
N ARG A 109 10.08 21.00 -38.00
CA ARG A 109 10.03 19.58 -38.40
C ARG A 109 9.08 19.36 -39.57
N ASN A 110 7.89 19.97 -39.53
CA ASN A 110 6.93 19.86 -40.64
C ASN A 110 7.51 20.47 -41.92
N LEU A 111 8.16 21.63 -41.84
CA LEU A 111 8.82 22.25 -42.98
C LEU A 111 9.93 21.37 -43.57
N LEU A 112 10.77 20.77 -42.72
CA LEU A 112 11.80 19.81 -43.12
C LEU A 112 11.21 18.56 -43.77
N SER A 113 10.09 18.04 -43.24
CA SER A 113 9.38 16.92 -43.84
C SER A 113 8.84 17.27 -45.22
N THR A 114 8.28 18.46 -45.40
CA THR A 114 7.80 18.95 -46.70
C THR A 114 8.95 19.13 -47.68
N GLN A 115 10.09 19.69 -47.24
CA GLN A 115 11.28 19.78 -48.10
C GLN A 115 11.84 18.41 -48.47
N SER A 116 11.88 17.47 -47.52
CA SER A 116 12.31 16.09 -47.80
C SER A 116 11.40 15.40 -48.82
N ALA A 117 10.08 15.60 -48.72
CA ALA A 117 9.13 15.08 -49.71
C ALA A 117 9.37 15.69 -51.09
N LEU A 118 9.58 17.01 -51.18
CA LEU A 118 9.91 17.68 -52.45
C LEU A 118 11.24 17.20 -53.03
N ILE A 119 12.25 16.95 -52.20
CA ILE A 119 13.54 16.39 -52.64
C ILE A 119 13.35 14.95 -53.13
N HIS A 120 12.51 14.16 -52.46
CA HIS A 120 12.16 12.81 -52.90
C HIS A 120 11.44 12.83 -54.25
N ASP A 121 10.42 13.68 -54.40
CA ASP A 121 9.67 13.87 -55.66
C ASP A 121 10.60 14.33 -56.80
N LEU A 122 11.56 15.20 -56.51
CA LEU A 122 12.59 15.63 -57.46
C LEU A 122 13.59 14.52 -57.79
N SER A 123 13.92 13.65 -56.83
CA SER A 123 14.81 12.50 -57.04
C SER A 123 14.15 11.39 -57.86
N GLU A 124 12.85 11.16 -57.67
CA GLU A 124 12.04 10.25 -58.50
C GLU A 124 11.83 10.80 -59.91
N GLY A 125 11.71 12.13 -60.07
CA GLY A 125 11.61 12.81 -61.37
C GLY A 125 12.90 12.81 -62.22
N VAL A 126 14.04 12.36 -61.69
CA VAL A 126 15.34 12.32 -62.38
C VAL A 126 15.72 10.89 -62.82
N HIS A 127 14.82 9.91 -62.74
CA HIS A 127 15.06 8.60 -63.32
C HIS A 127 14.90 8.63 -64.85
N ILE A 128 15.97 9.05 -65.54
CA ILE A 128 16.12 8.87 -66.99
C ILE A 128 16.33 7.38 -67.24
N ASP A 129 15.34 6.77 -67.88
CA ASP A 129 15.38 5.43 -68.48
C ASP A 129 16.67 5.22 -69.26
N SER A 130 17.62 4.48 -68.67
CA SER A 130 18.70 3.85 -69.40
C SER A 130 18.37 2.37 -69.49
N LEU A 131 17.67 2.05 -70.57
CA LEU A 131 17.15 0.75 -70.96
C LEU A 131 18.21 -0.36 -70.88
N THR A 132 17.87 -1.39 -70.12
CA THR A 132 18.37 -2.75 -70.27
C THR A 132 17.92 -3.34 -71.62
N THR A 133 18.80 -4.10 -72.30
CA THR A 133 18.49 -5.41 -72.92
C THR A 133 19.66 -5.96 -73.76
N GLY A 134 20.22 -7.05 -73.30
CA GLY A 134 20.69 -8.20 -74.08
C GLY A 134 20.44 -9.44 -73.18
N PRO A 135 20.40 -10.70 -73.65
CA PRO A 135 21.12 -11.23 -74.83
C PRO A 135 20.44 -12.41 -75.60
N GLU A 136 20.84 -12.68 -76.85
CA GLU A 136 20.83 -14.01 -77.52
C GLU A 136 21.85 -13.93 -78.69
N GLY A 137 22.68 -14.89 -79.08
CA GLY A 137 23.02 -16.25 -78.67
C GLY A 137 24.12 -16.80 -79.61
N SER A 138 24.89 -17.78 -79.18
CA SER A 138 25.69 -18.72 -80.03
C SER A 138 26.35 -19.75 -79.09
N ALA A 139 25.89 -21.00 -79.03
CA ALA A 139 26.13 -22.13 -79.95
C ALA A 139 27.40 -22.94 -79.59
N GLU A 140 27.15 -24.26 -79.45
CA GLU A 140 28.04 -25.42 -79.61
C GLU A 140 28.71 -26.09 -78.38
N GLU A 141 28.22 -27.33 -78.16
CA GLU A 141 28.93 -28.60 -77.91
C GLU A 141 29.77 -28.85 -76.65
N GLY A 142 29.58 -30.06 -76.06
CA GLY A 142 30.67 -30.78 -75.39
C GLY A 142 30.38 -31.42 -74.03
N ILE A 143 29.75 -32.60 -74.06
CA ILE A 143 30.02 -33.82 -73.24
C ILE A 143 30.96 -33.71 -72.00
N THR A 144 30.38 -34.04 -70.83
CA THR A 144 30.92 -34.63 -69.57
C THR A 144 31.98 -33.90 -68.74
N THR A 145 31.59 -33.47 -67.52
CA THR A 145 32.24 -33.74 -66.22
C THR A 145 31.40 -33.14 -65.08
N ASP A 146 30.69 -33.98 -64.32
CA ASP A 146 29.65 -33.59 -63.34
C ASP A 146 30.18 -33.37 -61.90
N GLU A 147 31.51 -33.25 -61.71
CA GLU A 147 32.11 -33.10 -60.37
C GLU A 147 32.99 -31.83 -60.19
N ASP A 148 33.41 -31.15 -61.28
CA ASP A 148 34.26 -29.93 -61.22
C ASP A 148 33.47 -28.60 -61.31
N GLN A 149 32.19 -28.65 -61.70
CA GLN A 149 31.35 -27.45 -61.84
C GLN A 149 30.79 -26.95 -60.49
N GLU A 150 30.43 -27.87 -59.59
CA GLU A 150 29.86 -27.56 -58.25
C GLU A 150 30.85 -26.77 -57.35
N PRO A 151 32.17 -27.10 -57.27
CA PRO A 151 33.14 -26.33 -56.50
C PRO A 151 33.37 -24.90 -57.04
N LEU A 152 33.36 -24.72 -58.37
CA LEU A 152 33.55 -23.42 -59.02
C LEU A 152 32.35 -22.48 -58.79
N GLU A 153 31.13 -23.00 -58.80
CA GLU A 153 29.92 -22.24 -58.50
C GLU A 153 29.87 -21.78 -57.04
N ILE A 154 30.26 -22.66 -56.10
CA ILE A 154 30.37 -22.31 -54.67
C ILE A 154 31.44 -21.24 -54.44
N GLN A 155 32.60 -21.36 -55.09
CA GLN A 155 33.68 -20.40 -54.94
C GLN A 155 33.33 -19.02 -55.51
N LYS A 156 32.62 -19.00 -56.65
CA LYS A 156 32.06 -17.77 -57.23
C LYS A 156 31.06 -17.12 -56.28
N TRP A 157 30.10 -17.89 -55.77
CA TRP A 157 29.11 -17.40 -54.81
C TRP A 157 29.75 -16.79 -53.55
N CYS A 158 30.80 -17.43 -53.01
CA CYS A 158 31.55 -16.90 -51.85
C CYS A 158 32.24 -15.55 -52.14
N THR A 159 32.62 -15.32 -53.39
CA THR A 159 33.23 -14.06 -53.83
C THR A 159 32.19 -12.95 -53.96
N ASP A 160 30.98 -13.29 -54.42
CA ASP A 160 29.87 -12.35 -54.63
C ASP A 160 29.10 -12.03 -53.31
N PHE A 161 29.18 -12.91 -52.31
CA PHE A 161 28.45 -12.79 -51.05
C PHE A 161 28.63 -11.43 -50.33
N PRO A 162 29.85 -10.88 -50.12
CA PRO A 162 30.05 -9.61 -49.44
C PRO A 162 29.34 -8.43 -50.11
N ASP A 163 29.39 -8.36 -51.45
CA ASP A 163 28.74 -7.29 -52.20
C ASP A 163 27.22 -7.43 -52.15
N MET A 164 26.72 -8.67 -52.28
CA MET A 164 25.29 -8.97 -52.21
C MET A 164 24.69 -8.57 -50.84
N ILE A 165 25.35 -8.93 -49.73
CA ILE A 165 24.84 -8.59 -48.40
C ILE A 165 24.92 -7.08 -48.13
N ASP A 166 25.99 -6.40 -48.57
CA ASP A 166 26.11 -4.95 -48.38
C ASP A 166 25.03 -4.17 -49.14
N ILE A 167 24.65 -4.60 -50.35
CA ILE A 167 23.52 -4.04 -51.11
C ILE A 167 22.20 -4.23 -50.36
N LEU A 168 21.92 -5.45 -49.90
CA LEU A 168 20.67 -5.75 -49.18
C LEU A 168 20.54 -4.98 -47.87
N LEU A 169 21.65 -4.82 -47.13
CA LEU A 169 21.70 -4.00 -45.92
C LEU A 169 21.48 -2.52 -46.23
N ALA A 170 22.06 -2.00 -47.32
CA ALA A 170 21.85 -0.62 -47.76
C ALA A 170 20.40 -0.34 -48.17
N GLU A 171 19.75 -1.29 -48.86
CA GLU A 171 18.34 -1.21 -49.27
C GLU A 171 17.35 -1.52 -48.12
N ARG A 172 17.85 -1.87 -46.92
CA ARG A 172 17.05 -2.30 -45.75
C ARG A 172 16.13 -3.51 -46.03
N ARG A 173 16.52 -4.38 -46.96
CA ARG A 173 15.80 -5.62 -47.29
C ARG A 173 16.14 -6.71 -46.28
N MET A 174 15.68 -6.53 -45.05
CA MET A 174 16.12 -7.31 -43.88
C MET A 174 15.83 -8.81 -44.02
N ASP A 175 14.67 -9.20 -44.56
CA ASP A 175 14.31 -10.62 -44.71
C ASP A 175 15.22 -11.34 -45.72
N GLU A 176 15.52 -10.69 -46.84
CA GLU A 176 16.41 -11.23 -47.87
C GLU A 176 17.87 -11.25 -47.38
N ALA A 177 18.28 -10.25 -46.61
CA ALA A 177 19.59 -10.24 -45.96
C ALA A 177 19.73 -11.42 -44.97
N LEU A 178 18.68 -11.75 -44.21
CA LEU A 178 18.66 -12.92 -43.33
C LEU A 178 18.75 -14.22 -44.12
N ASP A 179 18.01 -14.34 -45.22
CA ASP A 179 18.01 -15.55 -46.05
C ASP A 179 19.38 -15.79 -46.72
N VAL A 180 20.05 -14.71 -47.17
CA VAL A 180 21.43 -14.76 -47.69
C VAL A 180 22.44 -15.15 -46.60
N LEU A 181 22.27 -14.66 -45.36
CA LEU A 181 23.13 -15.05 -44.24
C LEU A 181 22.92 -16.51 -43.83
N ASP A 182 21.67 -17.00 -43.83
CA ASP A 182 21.34 -18.39 -43.56
C ASP A 182 21.91 -19.31 -44.66
N GLU A 183 21.86 -18.88 -45.93
CA GLU A 183 22.51 -19.58 -47.04
C GLU A 183 24.02 -19.63 -46.89
N ALA A 184 24.66 -18.53 -46.48
CA ALA A 184 26.11 -18.50 -46.23
C ALA A 184 26.53 -19.51 -45.16
N GLU A 185 25.74 -19.68 -44.10
CA GLU A 185 26.00 -20.69 -43.07
C GLU A 185 25.83 -22.12 -43.59
N ARG A 186 24.83 -22.36 -44.46
CA ARG A 186 24.66 -23.65 -45.14
C ARG A 186 25.86 -23.97 -46.03
N VAL A 187 26.27 -23.04 -46.87
CA VAL A 187 27.45 -23.18 -47.74
C VAL A 187 28.71 -23.48 -46.93
N VAL A 188 28.90 -22.81 -45.79
CA VAL A 188 30.01 -23.07 -44.86
C VAL A 188 29.95 -24.49 -44.26
N ALA A 189 28.76 -25.00 -43.93
CA ALA A 189 28.58 -26.35 -43.40
C ALA A 189 28.84 -27.41 -44.48
N ASP A 190 28.29 -27.22 -45.68
CA ASP A 190 28.43 -28.12 -46.81
C ASP A 190 29.87 -28.17 -47.32
N ALA A 191 30.55 -27.03 -47.41
CA ALA A 191 31.95 -26.97 -47.83
C ALA A 191 32.89 -27.71 -46.87
N LYS A 192 32.56 -27.74 -45.57
CA LYS A 192 33.29 -28.55 -44.59
C LYS A 192 33.06 -30.04 -44.77
N GLN A 193 31.83 -30.44 -45.13
CA GLN A 193 31.47 -31.84 -45.29
C GLN A 193 31.99 -32.42 -46.62
N LYS A 194 31.88 -31.66 -47.70
CA LYS A 194 32.27 -32.04 -49.06
C LYS A 194 33.73 -31.71 -49.41
N GLN A 195 34.46 -30.98 -48.55
CA GLN A 195 35.84 -30.51 -48.79
C GLN A 195 36.00 -29.69 -50.08
N THR A 196 34.99 -28.89 -50.46
CA THR A 196 34.96 -28.11 -51.71
C THR A 196 35.71 -26.77 -51.63
N LEU A 197 36.00 -26.26 -50.43
CA LEU A 197 36.75 -25.01 -50.20
C LEU A 197 37.98 -25.24 -49.34
N THR A 198 38.98 -24.36 -49.47
CA THR A 198 40.15 -24.41 -48.59
C THR A 198 39.78 -24.02 -47.16
N THR A 199 40.53 -24.52 -46.18
CA THR A 199 40.33 -24.17 -44.76
C THR A 199 40.44 -22.66 -44.51
N ALA A 200 41.28 -21.95 -45.28
CA ALA A 200 41.42 -20.51 -45.17
C ALA A 200 40.16 -19.77 -45.65
N ASP A 201 39.59 -20.19 -46.77
CA ASP A 201 38.37 -19.60 -47.34
C ASP A 201 37.16 -19.83 -46.43
N ILE A 202 37.03 -21.04 -45.87
CA ILE A 202 35.97 -21.36 -44.89
C ILE A 202 36.07 -20.46 -43.65
N LEU A 203 37.28 -20.16 -43.17
CA LEU A 203 37.48 -19.25 -42.03
C LEU A 203 37.20 -17.80 -42.39
N ALA A 204 37.56 -17.36 -43.61
CA ALA A 204 37.28 -16.02 -44.10
C ALA A 204 35.77 -15.80 -44.23
N LEU A 205 35.05 -16.72 -44.86
CA LEU A 205 33.60 -16.66 -45.02
C LEU A 205 32.88 -16.69 -43.67
N LYS A 206 33.28 -17.58 -42.74
CA LYS A 206 32.75 -17.59 -41.37
C LYS A 206 32.89 -16.25 -40.65
N ARG A 207 34.04 -15.59 -40.82
CA ARG A 207 34.28 -14.27 -40.23
C ARG A 207 33.36 -13.23 -40.88
N ALA A 208 33.29 -13.20 -42.21
CA ALA A 208 32.41 -12.28 -42.94
C ALA A 208 30.92 -12.45 -42.56
N VAL A 209 30.44 -13.69 -42.44
CA VAL A 209 29.08 -14.00 -41.96
C VAL A 209 28.89 -13.48 -40.54
N SER A 210 29.82 -13.77 -39.63
CA SER A 210 29.72 -13.33 -38.22
C SER A 210 29.70 -11.80 -38.11
N ASP A 211 30.57 -11.11 -38.84
CA ASP A 211 30.65 -9.64 -38.85
C ASP A 211 29.36 -9.02 -39.40
N ASN A 212 28.81 -9.56 -40.48
CA ASN A 212 27.58 -9.05 -41.07
C ASN A 212 26.32 -9.39 -40.25
N ARG A 213 26.27 -10.54 -39.57
CA ARG A 213 25.21 -10.83 -38.58
C ARG A 213 25.22 -9.81 -37.45
N LEU A 214 26.40 -9.44 -36.95
CA LEU A 214 26.53 -8.42 -35.90
C LEU A 214 26.07 -7.05 -36.40
N LYS A 215 26.51 -6.61 -37.59
CA LYS A 215 26.06 -5.35 -38.19
C LYS A 215 24.54 -5.30 -38.36
N LEU A 216 23.94 -6.37 -38.90
CA LEU A 216 22.49 -6.45 -39.08
C LEU A 216 21.76 -6.43 -37.74
N ALA A 217 22.26 -7.15 -36.73
CA ALA A 217 21.69 -7.12 -35.39
C ALA A 217 21.72 -5.71 -34.77
N ASP A 218 22.83 -4.98 -34.93
CA ASP A 218 22.94 -3.61 -34.43
C ASP A 218 21.97 -2.66 -35.14
N GLN A 219 21.82 -2.77 -36.47
CA GLN A 219 20.85 -1.98 -37.24
C GLN A 219 19.39 -2.26 -36.84
N LEU A 220 19.05 -3.53 -36.63
CA LEU A 220 17.71 -3.94 -36.18
C LEU A 220 17.42 -3.44 -34.76
N ALA A 221 18.42 -3.51 -33.86
CA ALA A 221 18.31 -3.01 -32.49
C ALA A 221 18.12 -1.49 -32.46
N GLU A 222 18.86 -0.75 -33.28
CA GLU A 222 18.73 0.71 -33.39
C GLU A 222 17.36 1.10 -33.94
N ALA A 223 16.88 0.42 -34.98
CA ALA A 223 15.54 0.64 -35.54
C ALA A 223 14.42 0.34 -34.51
N ALA A 224 14.58 -0.70 -33.69
CA ALA A 224 13.62 -1.07 -32.66
C ALA A 224 13.51 -0.02 -31.53
N CYS A 225 14.57 0.77 -31.29
CA CYS A 225 14.62 1.77 -30.22
C CYS A 225 14.02 3.14 -30.61
N GLN A 226 13.63 3.33 -31.87
CA GLN A 226 13.10 4.63 -32.32
C GLN A 226 11.68 4.87 -31.80
N SER A 227 11.39 6.11 -31.38
CA SER A 227 10.07 6.46 -30.81
C SER A 227 8.91 6.37 -31.79
N SER A 228 9.19 6.39 -33.10
CA SER A 228 8.21 6.20 -34.18
C SER A 228 7.90 4.74 -34.50
N THR A 229 8.68 3.80 -33.97
CA THR A 229 8.59 2.37 -34.32
C THR A 229 7.25 1.80 -33.89
N ARG A 230 6.53 1.23 -34.86
CA ARG A 230 5.22 0.62 -34.61
C ARG A 230 5.38 -0.76 -33.99
N GLY A 231 4.37 -1.23 -33.27
CA GLY A 231 4.39 -2.57 -32.65
C GLY A 231 4.54 -3.74 -33.63
N ILE A 232 4.24 -3.54 -34.91
CA ILE A 232 4.47 -4.55 -35.96
C ILE A 232 5.96 -4.60 -36.32
N GLU A 233 6.57 -3.43 -36.56
CA GLU A 233 8.00 -3.29 -36.87
C GLU A 233 8.87 -3.79 -35.71
N LEU A 234 8.51 -3.46 -34.47
CA LEU A 234 9.20 -3.97 -33.28
C LEU A 234 9.22 -5.50 -33.21
N ARG A 235 8.06 -6.14 -33.48
CA ARG A 235 7.97 -7.61 -33.48
C ARG A 235 8.76 -8.23 -34.64
N ALA A 236 8.76 -7.58 -35.81
CA ALA A 236 9.57 -8.02 -36.95
C ALA A 236 11.07 -7.94 -36.62
N SER A 237 11.56 -6.83 -36.05
CA SER A 237 12.94 -6.67 -35.61
C SER A 237 13.33 -7.68 -34.53
N ALA A 238 12.46 -7.93 -33.55
CA ALA A 238 12.72 -8.94 -32.51
C ALA A 238 12.76 -10.36 -33.08
N SER A 239 11.89 -10.70 -34.04
CA SER A 239 11.91 -11.97 -34.75
C SER A 239 13.20 -12.15 -35.58
N ALA A 240 13.61 -11.11 -36.29
CA ALA A 240 14.85 -11.07 -37.05
C ALA A 240 16.08 -11.25 -36.15
N LEU A 241 16.14 -10.56 -35.01
CA LEU A 241 17.22 -10.72 -34.02
C LEU A 241 17.25 -12.14 -33.42
N LYS A 242 16.08 -12.74 -33.17
CA LYS A 242 15.99 -14.14 -32.75
C LYS A 242 16.52 -15.08 -33.82
N ARG A 243 16.16 -14.89 -35.11
CA ARG A 243 16.73 -15.65 -36.25
C ARG A 243 18.25 -15.49 -36.32
N LEU A 244 18.77 -14.30 -36.00
CA LEU A 244 20.20 -14.04 -35.95
C LEU A 244 20.95 -14.79 -34.83
N GLY A 245 20.22 -15.35 -33.86
CA GLY A 245 20.78 -16.03 -32.69
C GLY A 245 20.94 -15.11 -31.48
N ASP A 246 20.54 -13.84 -31.58
CA ASP A 246 20.59 -12.86 -30.48
C ASP A 246 19.21 -12.71 -29.80
N GLY A 247 18.67 -13.85 -29.35
CA GLY A 247 17.40 -13.91 -28.63
C GLY A 247 17.35 -13.07 -27.34
N PRO A 248 18.41 -13.07 -26.50
CA PRO A 248 18.44 -12.22 -25.30
C PRO A 248 18.30 -10.73 -25.63
N ARG A 249 19.07 -10.21 -26.61
CA ARG A 249 18.94 -8.80 -27.01
C ARG A 249 17.55 -8.50 -27.58
N ALA A 250 17.01 -9.41 -28.41
CA ALA A 250 15.65 -9.29 -28.95
C ALA A 250 14.59 -9.16 -27.84
N HIS A 251 14.68 -10.01 -26.82
CA HIS A 251 13.73 -10.01 -25.70
C HIS A 251 13.87 -8.75 -24.84
N SER A 252 15.10 -8.35 -24.48
CA SER A 252 15.33 -7.12 -23.72
C SER A 252 14.86 -5.86 -24.47
N LEU A 253 15.00 -5.82 -25.80
CA LEU A 253 14.47 -4.73 -26.65
C LEU A 253 12.95 -4.69 -26.68
N LEU A 254 12.29 -5.85 -26.77
CA LEU A 254 10.84 -5.93 -26.70
C LEU A 254 10.30 -5.36 -25.36
N LEU A 255 10.91 -5.77 -24.25
CA LEU A 255 10.55 -5.28 -22.91
C LEU A 255 10.85 -3.79 -22.73
N SER A 256 11.98 -3.30 -23.25
CA SER A 256 12.34 -1.88 -23.17
C SER A 256 11.38 -0.99 -23.96
N ALA A 257 10.96 -1.43 -25.15
CA ALA A 257 9.95 -0.73 -25.95
C ALA A 257 8.57 -0.71 -25.26
N HIS A 258 8.16 -1.81 -24.62
CA HIS A 258 6.95 -1.81 -23.80
C HIS A 258 7.05 -0.87 -22.60
N ASN A 259 8.22 -0.79 -21.96
CA ASN A 259 8.48 0.15 -20.87
C ASN A 259 8.39 1.62 -21.33
N GLN A 260 8.99 1.96 -22.48
CA GLN A 260 8.88 3.30 -23.07
C GLN A 260 7.42 3.67 -23.36
N ARG A 261 6.66 2.75 -23.97
CA ARG A 261 5.23 2.95 -24.24
C ARG A 261 4.44 3.16 -22.94
N LEU A 262 4.75 2.42 -21.89
CA LEU A 262 4.13 2.61 -20.59
C LEU A 262 4.43 4.00 -20.02
N GLN A 263 5.69 4.44 -20.08
CA GLN A 263 6.08 5.78 -19.62
C GLN A 263 5.32 6.87 -20.38
N CYS A 264 5.20 6.78 -21.71
CA CYS A 264 4.40 7.71 -22.51
C CYS A 264 2.91 7.70 -22.11
N ASN A 265 2.30 6.52 -21.93
CA ASN A 265 0.90 6.40 -21.54
C ASN A 265 0.63 7.01 -20.15
N MET A 266 1.60 6.91 -19.25
CA MET A 266 1.48 7.43 -17.88
C MET A 266 1.61 8.95 -17.79
N GLN A 267 2.25 9.62 -18.74
CA GLN A 267 2.40 11.10 -18.74
C GLN A 267 1.06 11.84 -18.68
N ASN A 268 0.00 11.22 -19.22
CA ASN A 268 -1.34 11.81 -19.28
C ASN A 268 -2.21 11.50 -18.05
N ILE A 269 -1.73 10.69 -17.11
CA ILE A 269 -2.48 10.30 -15.91
C ILE A 269 -1.99 11.13 -14.73
N HIS A 270 -2.76 12.13 -14.36
CA HIS A 270 -2.47 12.96 -13.21
C HIS A 270 -3.29 12.57 -11.98
N PRO A 271 -2.69 12.57 -10.78
CA PRO A 271 -3.44 12.39 -9.54
C PRO A 271 -4.40 13.57 -9.37
N SER A 272 -5.69 13.27 -9.46
CA SER A 272 -6.76 14.21 -9.14
C SER A 272 -6.83 14.43 -7.62
N SER A 273 -7.50 15.50 -7.17
CA SER A 273 -7.63 15.85 -5.75
C SER A 273 -8.09 14.68 -4.86
N THR A 274 -7.84 14.83 -3.55
CA THR A 274 -7.93 13.85 -2.45
C THR A 274 -9.18 12.95 -2.38
N SER A 275 -10.23 13.23 -3.14
CA SER A 275 -11.49 12.48 -3.21
C SER A 275 -11.60 11.49 -4.39
N HIS A 276 -10.62 11.43 -5.30
CA HIS A 276 -10.70 10.63 -6.53
C HIS A 276 -9.66 9.48 -6.60
N SER A 277 -9.39 8.83 -5.46
CA SER A 277 -8.40 7.75 -5.36
C SER A 277 -8.73 6.52 -6.22
N GLY A 278 -10.02 6.14 -6.30
CA GLY A 278 -10.52 5.02 -7.11
C GLY A 278 -10.28 5.22 -8.61
N PRO A 279 -10.83 6.28 -9.24
CA PRO A 279 -10.66 6.55 -10.67
C PRO A 279 -9.21 6.69 -11.12
N TYR A 280 -8.36 7.34 -10.31
CA TYR A 280 -6.92 7.42 -10.58
C TYR A 280 -6.28 6.02 -10.58
N THR A 281 -6.59 5.21 -9.57
CA THR A 281 -6.06 3.85 -9.46
C THR A 281 -6.53 2.99 -10.65
N ALA A 282 -7.79 3.09 -11.06
CA ALA A 282 -8.34 2.38 -12.21
C ALA A 282 -7.65 2.78 -13.51
N SER A 283 -7.49 4.09 -13.76
CA SER A 283 -6.85 4.59 -14.99
C SER A 283 -5.40 4.11 -15.08
N LEU A 284 -4.67 4.21 -13.96
CA LEU A 284 -3.28 3.78 -13.90
C LEU A 284 -3.14 2.25 -14.03
N ALA A 285 -4.02 1.48 -13.35
CA ALA A 285 -4.04 0.03 -13.45
C ALA A 285 -4.33 -0.42 -14.88
N GLN A 286 -5.33 0.18 -15.54
CA GLN A 286 -5.65 -0.13 -16.93
C GLN A 286 -4.44 0.06 -17.85
N GLN A 287 -3.67 1.12 -17.71
CA GLN A 287 -2.47 1.33 -18.53
C GLN A 287 -1.36 0.32 -18.22
N VAL A 288 -0.99 0.17 -16.94
CA VAL A 288 0.11 -0.71 -16.53
C VAL A 288 -0.19 -2.16 -16.89
N PHE A 289 -1.35 -2.68 -16.46
CA PHE A 289 -1.66 -4.10 -16.65
C PHE A 289 -1.99 -4.45 -18.10
N SER A 290 -2.49 -3.51 -18.92
CA SER A 290 -2.68 -3.78 -20.35
C SER A 290 -1.34 -3.86 -21.12
N VAL A 291 -0.37 -3.02 -20.77
CA VAL A 291 0.98 -3.10 -21.36
C VAL A 291 1.68 -4.38 -20.91
N ILE A 292 1.58 -4.77 -19.63
CA ILE A 292 2.08 -6.06 -19.15
C ILE A 292 1.41 -7.22 -19.90
N ALA A 293 0.08 -7.20 -20.03
CA ALA A 293 -0.65 -8.23 -20.75
C ALA A 293 -0.18 -8.37 -22.20
N LYS A 294 0.11 -7.25 -22.86
CA LYS A 294 0.62 -7.24 -24.23
C LYS A 294 2.05 -7.75 -24.32
N ALA A 295 2.92 -7.36 -23.38
CA ALA A 295 4.29 -7.88 -23.29
C ALA A 295 4.30 -9.40 -23.11
N VAL A 296 3.45 -9.94 -22.22
CA VAL A 296 3.30 -11.38 -22.02
C VAL A 296 2.88 -12.08 -23.33
N SER A 297 1.88 -11.53 -24.03
CA SER A 297 1.44 -12.09 -25.31
C SER A 297 2.53 -12.05 -26.38
N ASP A 298 3.23 -10.92 -26.52
CA ASP A 298 4.27 -10.75 -27.55
C ASP A 298 5.50 -11.62 -27.24
N SER A 299 5.88 -11.76 -25.97
CA SER A 299 6.96 -12.66 -25.55
C SER A 299 6.62 -14.13 -25.81
N VAL A 300 5.41 -14.58 -25.49
CA VAL A 300 4.99 -15.98 -25.75
C VAL A 300 4.89 -16.24 -27.26
N GLU A 301 4.36 -15.30 -28.05
CA GLU A 301 4.26 -15.43 -29.52
C GLU A 301 5.65 -15.54 -30.18
N LEU A 302 6.62 -14.73 -29.74
CA LEU A 302 7.94 -14.66 -30.37
C LEU A 302 8.95 -15.68 -29.81
N PHE A 303 8.93 -15.96 -28.52
CA PHE A 303 9.96 -16.75 -27.83
C PHE A 303 9.47 -18.13 -27.35
N GLY A 304 8.16 -18.36 -27.32
CA GLY A 304 7.57 -19.60 -26.82
C GLY A 304 7.77 -19.78 -25.30
N ASP A 305 7.69 -21.01 -24.83
CA ASP A 305 7.80 -21.38 -23.40
C ASP A 305 9.26 -21.58 -22.94
N GLU A 306 10.19 -20.78 -23.46
CA GLU A 306 11.59 -20.80 -23.05
C GLU A 306 11.77 -20.20 -21.64
N PRO A 307 12.26 -20.96 -20.64
CA PRO A 307 12.28 -20.53 -19.24
C PRO A 307 13.11 -19.27 -18.97
N SER A 308 14.18 -19.06 -19.74
CA SER A 308 15.09 -17.91 -19.58
C SER A 308 14.38 -16.58 -19.87
N TYR A 309 13.68 -16.49 -20.99
CA TYR A 309 12.93 -15.29 -21.38
C TYR A 309 11.71 -15.09 -20.48
N PHE A 310 11.02 -16.16 -20.09
CA PHE A 310 9.90 -16.05 -19.17
C PHE A 310 10.32 -15.50 -17.78
N SER A 311 11.48 -15.92 -17.27
CA SER A 311 12.03 -15.39 -16.01
C SER A 311 12.34 -13.88 -16.08
N GLU A 312 12.92 -13.43 -17.18
CA GLU A 312 13.18 -12.00 -17.42
C GLU A 312 11.87 -11.20 -17.52
N LEU A 313 10.88 -11.74 -18.25
CA LEU A 313 9.53 -11.16 -18.37
C LEU A 313 8.82 -11.04 -17.01
N VAL A 314 8.88 -12.07 -16.17
CA VAL A 314 8.30 -12.06 -14.82
C VAL A 314 9.00 -11.01 -13.95
N THR A 315 10.32 -10.89 -14.05
CA THR A 315 11.10 -9.89 -13.32
C THR A 315 10.67 -8.49 -13.73
N TRP A 316 10.63 -8.21 -15.03
CA TRP A 316 10.15 -6.94 -15.57
C TRP A 316 8.72 -6.62 -15.14
N ALA A 317 7.78 -7.59 -15.26
CA ALA A 317 6.39 -7.37 -14.87
C ALA A 317 6.24 -7.10 -13.36
N THR A 318 7.08 -7.74 -12.54
CA THR A 318 7.15 -7.50 -11.09
C THR A 318 7.63 -6.08 -10.78
N GLU A 319 8.62 -5.58 -11.50
CA GLU A 319 9.10 -4.19 -11.37
C GLU A 319 8.03 -3.18 -11.77
N GLN A 320 7.31 -3.43 -12.86
CA GLN A 320 6.20 -2.57 -13.30
C GLN A 320 5.05 -2.57 -12.29
N ALA A 321 4.65 -3.73 -11.78
CA ALA A 321 3.63 -3.86 -10.75
C ALA A 321 4.04 -3.19 -9.43
N THR A 322 5.32 -3.26 -9.07
CA THR A 322 5.87 -2.59 -7.89
C THR A 322 5.83 -1.08 -8.05
N SER A 323 6.27 -0.58 -9.21
CA SER A 323 6.25 0.86 -9.53
C SER A 323 4.83 1.42 -9.51
N PHE A 324 3.88 0.69 -10.13
CA PHE A 324 2.45 0.97 -10.04
C PHE A 324 1.96 1.05 -8.59
N ALA A 325 2.25 0.04 -7.78
CA ALA A 325 1.80 -0.01 -6.39
C ALA A 325 2.39 1.15 -5.56
N LEU A 326 3.65 1.53 -5.80
CA LEU A 326 4.28 2.67 -5.15
C LEU A 326 3.61 4.00 -5.53
N LEU A 327 3.21 4.18 -6.79
CA LEU A 327 2.47 5.37 -7.24
C LEU A 327 1.08 5.44 -6.62
N VAL A 328 0.33 4.33 -6.62
CA VAL A 328 -0.98 4.24 -5.95
C VAL A 328 -0.82 4.52 -4.45
N ARG A 329 0.20 3.94 -3.81
CA ARG A 329 0.48 4.18 -2.40
C ARG A 329 0.73 5.67 -2.11
N ARG A 330 1.55 6.32 -2.94
CA ARG A 330 1.91 7.73 -2.77
C ARG A 330 0.74 8.67 -3.02
N HIS A 331 -0.02 8.45 -4.09
CA HIS A 331 -0.96 9.44 -4.61
C HIS A 331 -2.43 9.14 -4.25
N ALA A 332 -2.78 7.89 -3.98
CA ALA A 332 -4.13 7.50 -3.58
C ALA A 332 -4.17 7.11 -2.09
N LEU A 333 -3.32 6.17 -1.65
CA LEU A 333 -3.47 5.58 -0.31
C LEU A 333 -2.91 6.44 0.81
N ALA A 334 -1.84 7.22 0.61
CA ALA A 334 -1.18 7.95 1.70
C ALA A 334 -2.13 8.92 2.43
N SER A 335 -2.91 9.71 1.68
CA SER A 335 -3.88 10.64 2.25
C SER A 335 -5.05 9.89 2.89
N CYS A 336 -5.57 8.85 2.25
CA CYS A 336 -6.66 8.04 2.78
C CYS A 336 -6.23 7.32 4.07
N ALA A 337 -5.02 6.78 4.13
CA ALA A 337 -4.49 6.06 5.29
C ALA A 337 -4.28 6.97 6.50
N ALA A 338 -3.72 8.17 6.30
CA ALA A 338 -3.64 9.19 7.34
C ALA A 338 -5.03 9.66 7.78
N ALA A 339 -5.94 9.77 6.80
CA ALA A 339 -7.37 9.93 6.94
C ALA A 339 -8.00 8.98 7.98
N GLY A 340 -7.67 7.69 7.88
CA GLY A 340 -8.52 6.57 8.31
C GLY A 340 -9.62 6.22 7.29
N GLY A 341 -9.44 6.57 6.02
CA GLY A 341 -10.36 6.30 4.91
C GLY A 341 -10.20 4.88 4.39
N LEU A 342 -10.71 3.90 5.15
CA LEU A 342 -10.63 2.48 4.80
C LEU A 342 -11.39 2.14 3.52
N GLN A 343 -12.59 2.71 3.32
CA GLN A 343 -13.37 2.51 2.09
C GLN A 343 -12.58 2.84 0.82
N ALA A 344 -11.96 4.02 0.78
CA ALA A 344 -11.17 4.46 -0.36
C ALA A 344 -9.93 3.58 -0.58
N ALA A 345 -9.30 3.12 0.50
CA ALA A 345 -8.17 2.18 0.42
C ALA A 345 -8.62 0.82 -0.13
N ALA A 346 -9.75 0.31 0.33
CA ALA A 346 -10.35 -0.94 -0.13
C ALA A 346 -10.67 -0.91 -1.62
N GLU A 347 -11.30 0.17 -2.09
CA GLU A 347 -11.61 0.36 -3.51
C GLU A 347 -10.34 0.31 -4.38
N CYS A 348 -9.29 1.05 -4.01
CA CYS A 348 -8.02 1.05 -4.76
C CYS A 348 -7.39 -0.35 -4.84
N ILE A 349 -7.42 -1.08 -3.73
CA ILE A 349 -6.86 -2.43 -3.66
C ILE A 349 -7.68 -3.42 -4.48
N GLN A 350 -9.01 -3.34 -4.42
CA GLN A 350 -9.88 -4.20 -5.21
C GLN A 350 -9.69 -3.98 -6.71
N ILE A 351 -9.55 -2.73 -7.15
CA ILE A 351 -9.22 -2.38 -8.54
C ILE A 351 -7.89 -3.04 -8.94
N ALA A 352 -6.83 -2.83 -8.15
CA ALA A 352 -5.51 -3.36 -8.45
C ALA A 352 -5.48 -4.90 -8.49
N LEU A 353 -6.11 -5.57 -7.51
CA LEU A 353 -6.20 -7.02 -7.47
C LEU A 353 -7.10 -7.57 -8.59
N GLY A 354 -8.16 -6.86 -8.97
CA GLY A 354 -9.00 -7.20 -10.11
C GLY A 354 -8.20 -7.28 -11.40
N HIS A 355 -7.37 -6.26 -11.70
CA HIS A 355 -6.49 -6.31 -12.86
C HIS A 355 -5.41 -7.40 -12.77
N SER A 356 -4.85 -7.64 -11.59
CA SER A 356 -3.91 -8.76 -11.38
C SER A 356 -4.56 -10.12 -11.68
N SER A 357 -5.80 -10.34 -11.24
CA SER A 357 -6.53 -11.60 -11.50
C SER A 357 -6.77 -11.86 -12.99
N LEU A 358 -6.91 -10.82 -13.80
CA LEU A 358 -7.01 -10.96 -15.25
C LEU A 358 -5.70 -11.48 -15.87
N LEU A 359 -4.54 -11.08 -15.32
CA LEU A 359 -3.24 -11.59 -15.76
C LEU A 359 -2.96 -13.00 -15.29
N GLU A 360 -3.53 -13.42 -14.15
CA GLU A 360 -3.41 -14.80 -13.66
C GLU A 360 -3.97 -15.81 -14.68
N THR A 361 -5.00 -15.42 -15.45
CA THR A 361 -5.52 -16.25 -16.56
C THR A 361 -4.50 -16.47 -17.68
N ARG A 362 -3.47 -15.63 -17.77
CA ARG A 362 -2.35 -15.72 -18.74
C ARG A 362 -1.07 -16.29 -18.11
N GLY A 363 -1.17 -16.88 -16.91
CA GLY A 363 -0.02 -17.51 -16.23
C GLY A 363 0.86 -16.56 -15.42
N LEU A 364 0.45 -15.31 -15.20
CA LEU A 364 1.24 -14.32 -14.44
C LEU A 364 0.47 -13.81 -13.21
N SER A 365 0.89 -14.22 -12.01
CA SER A 365 0.31 -13.72 -10.75
C SER A 365 1.15 -12.60 -10.13
N LEU A 366 0.56 -11.42 -9.99
CA LEU A 366 1.20 -10.23 -9.39
C LEU A 366 0.55 -9.83 -8.06
N SER A 367 -0.46 -10.58 -7.62
CA SER A 367 -1.31 -10.26 -6.46
C SER A 367 -0.47 -10.12 -5.18
N PHE A 368 0.51 -11.00 -4.97
CA PHE A 368 1.42 -10.95 -3.83
C PHE A 368 2.28 -9.67 -3.81
N VAL A 369 2.78 -9.24 -4.98
CA VAL A 369 3.61 -8.04 -5.11
C VAL A 369 2.82 -6.80 -4.69
N LEU A 370 1.58 -6.68 -5.16
CA LEU A 370 0.67 -5.59 -4.82
C LEU A 370 0.35 -5.58 -3.32
N MET A 371 -0.01 -6.74 -2.76
CA MET A 371 -0.34 -6.87 -1.35
C MET A 371 0.83 -6.49 -0.44
N LYS A 372 2.06 -6.88 -0.79
CA LYS A 372 3.27 -6.51 -0.05
C LYS A 372 3.43 -4.99 0.08
N GLN A 373 3.10 -4.25 -0.98
CA GLN A 373 3.24 -2.79 -1.00
C GLN A 373 2.06 -2.07 -0.33
N PHE A 374 0.83 -2.60 -0.43
CA PHE A 374 -0.36 -1.94 0.13
C PHE A 374 -0.59 -2.23 1.61
N LYS A 375 -0.14 -3.37 2.13
CA LYS A 375 -0.37 -3.80 3.51
C LYS A 375 -0.05 -2.72 4.56
N PRO A 376 1.11 -2.04 4.55
CA PRO A 376 1.41 -1.01 5.55
C PRO A 376 0.45 0.19 5.53
N SER A 377 -0.04 0.57 4.34
CA SER A 377 -0.99 1.68 4.22
C SER A 377 -2.38 1.32 4.72
N VAL A 378 -2.79 0.05 4.56
CA VAL A 378 -4.06 -0.43 5.12
C VAL A 378 -3.98 -0.56 6.64
N GLU A 379 -2.87 -1.06 7.18
CA GLU A 379 -2.64 -1.11 8.63
C GLU A 379 -2.71 0.29 9.25
N GLN A 380 -2.09 1.28 8.60
CA GLN A 380 -2.20 2.68 9.01
C GLN A 380 -3.64 3.21 8.90
N ALA A 381 -4.38 2.88 7.83
CA ALA A 381 -5.78 3.29 7.67
C ALA A 381 -6.67 2.68 8.77
N LEU A 382 -6.42 1.41 9.12
CA LEU A 382 -7.13 0.68 10.16
C LEU A 382 -6.93 1.35 11.53
N GLU A 383 -5.68 1.60 11.90
CA GLU A 383 -5.31 2.25 13.16
C GLU A 383 -5.89 3.67 13.25
N SER A 384 -5.73 4.48 12.19
CA SER A 384 -6.30 5.84 12.15
C SER A 384 -7.82 5.82 12.23
N SER A 385 -8.49 4.85 11.61
CA SER A 385 -9.95 4.70 11.71
C SER A 385 -10.39 4.34 13.13
N LEU A 386 -9.72 3.38 13.77
CA LEU A 386 -10.00 2.99 15.16
C LEU A 386 -9.80 4.17 16.12
N ARG A 387 -8.70 4.91 15.96
CA ARG A 387 -8.43 6.13 16.72
C ARG A 387 -9.54 7.17 16.53
N ARG A 388 -10.00 7.37 15.29
CA ARG A 388 -11.11 8.29 15.00
C ARG A 388 -12.41 7.88 15.70
N ILE A 389 -12.70 6.58 15.76
CA ILE A 389 -13.86 6.06 16.51
C ILE A 389 -13.71 6.41 17.99
N GLU A 390 -12.55 6.15 18.57
CA GLU A 390 -12.26 6.42 19.98
C GLU A 390 -12.40 7.92 20.30
N GLU A 391 -11.74 8.79 19.53
CA GLU A 391 -11.77 10.24 19.70
C GLU A 391 -13.19 10.82 19.52
N SER A 392 -13.90 10.41 18.47
CA SER A 392 -15.27 10.87 18.21
C SER A 392 -16.25 10.41 19.30
N THR A 393 -16.06 9.21 19.84
CA THR A 393 -16.93 8.67 20.90
C THR A 393 -16.63 9.35 22.23
N ALA A 394 -15.36 9.55 22.56
CA ALA A 394 -14.94 10.26 23.78
C ALA A 394 -15.44 11.71 23.80
N ALA A 395 -15.35 12.42 22.66
CA ALA A 395 -15.86 13.78 22.54
C ALA A 395 -17.38 13.88 22.76
N LEU A 396 -18.16 12.88 22.31
CA LEU A 396 -19.58 12.82 22.58
C LEU A 396 -19.89 12.40 24.02
N ALA A 397 -19.14 11.45 24.59
CA ALA A 397 -19.28 11.06 25.99
C ALA A 397 -19.05 12.24 26.95
N ALA A 398 -18.16 13.16 26.60
CA ALA A 398 -17.94 14.40 27.35
C ALA A 398 -19.18 15.31 27.44
N ALA A 399 -20.05 15.27 26.43
CA ALA A 399 -21.26 16.07 26.34
C ALA A 399 -22.56 15.26 26.53
N ASP A 400 -22.46 13.95 26.79
CA ASP A 400 -23.59 13.03 26.85
C ASP A 400 -24.44 13.30 28.10
N ASP A 401 -25.76 13.32 27.95
CA ASP A 401 -26.70 13.45 29.08
C ASP A 401 -27.09 12.09 29.69
N TRP A 402 -26.57 11.01 29.10
CA TRP A 402 -26.84 9.62 29.46
C TRP A 402 -28.31 9.21 29.32
N VAL A 403 -29.07 9.90 28.47
CA VAL A 403 -30.47 9.57 28.21
C VAL A 403 -30.58 8.54 27.09
N LEU A 404 -31.26 7.42 27.37
CA LEU A 404 -31.48 6.37 26.37
C LEU A 404 -32.57 6.79 25.38
N THR A 405 -32.15 7.17 24.18
CA THR A 405 -33.04 7.59 23.09
C THR A 405 -33.03 6.60 21.94
N TYR A 406 -34.08 6.63 21.11
CA TYR A 406 -34.04 5.93 19.82
C TYR A 406 -33.12 6.70 18.86
N PRO A 407 -32.45 5.99 17.93
CA PRO A 407 -31.69 6.67 16.90
C PRO A 407 -32.59 7.62 16.10
N PRO A 408 -32.15 8.85 15.79
CA PRO A 408 -32.94 9.78 14.99
C PRO A 408 -33.25 9.15 13.63
N SER A 409 -34.53 9.13 13.24
CA SER A 409 -35.06 8.45 12.04
C SER A 409 -34.53 8.99 10.69
N GLY A 410 -33.50 9.82 10.69
CA GLY A 410 -32.86 10.42 9.51
C GLY A 410 -31.42 9.98 9.25
N MET A 411 -30.77 9.22 10.14
CA MET A 411 -29.42 8.71 9.90
C MET A 411 -29.50 7.50 8.94
N ARG A 412 -29.71 7.77 7.65
CA ARG A 412 -29.55 6.77 6.60
C ARG A 412 -28.06 6.41 6.54
N THR A 413 -27.66 5.39 7.28
CA THR A 413 -26.48 4.60 6.94
C THR A 413 -26.63 4.14 5.50
N PHE A 414 -25.57 4.27 4.70
CA PHE A 414 -25.51 3.88 3.28
C PHE A 414 -25.62 2.36 3.05
N ALA A 415 -26.20 1.62 4.00
CA ALA A 415 -26.51 0.22 3.90
C ALA A 415 -27.59 0.00 2.85
N ARG A 416 -27.17 -0.25 1.60
CA ARG A 416 -27.97 -0.96 0.61
C ARG A 416 -28.18 -2.40 1.09
N SER A 417 -29.16 -2.61 1.96
CA SER A 417 -29.69 -3.94 2.26
C SER A 417 -31.14 -3.85 2.74
N SER A 418 -32.02 -4.14 1.79
CA SER A 418 -33.25 -4.92 1.92
C SER A 418 -34.14 -4.71 3.15
N THR A 419 -35.28 -4.07 2.86
CA THR A 419 -36.56 -4.16 3.58
C THR A 419 -36.85 -5.57 4.10
N SER A 420 -36.61 -5.87 5.38
CA SER A 420 -37.29 -7.00 6.06
C SER A 420 -37.16 -7.09 7.58
N ASN A 421 -36.31 -6.33 8.28
CA ASN A 421 -36.19 -6.49 9.73
C ASN A 421 -36.55 -5.21 10.49
N LEU A 422 -37.85 -5.04 10.77
CA LEU A 422 -38.39 -4.15 11.81
C LEU A 422 -38.02 -4.68 13.21
N VAL A 423 -36.72 -4.87 13.47
CA VAL A 423 -36.22 -5.13 14.82
C VAL A 423 -36.22 -3.79 15.53
N LEU A 424 -36.97 -3.70 16.64
CA LEU A 424 -36.97 -2.56 17.57
C LEU A 424 -35.53 -2.06 17.74
N GLN A 425 -35.22 -0.88 17.19
CA GLN A 425 -33.91 -0.30 17.39
C GLN A 425 -33.73 -0.07 18.89
N PRO A 426 -32.66 -0.59 19.49
CA PRO A 426 -32.51 -0.47 20.93
C PRO A 426 -32.20 0.98 21.31
N LYS A 427 -32.68 1.39 22.48
CA LYS A 427 -32.40 2.72 23.02
C LYS A 427 -30.97 2.77 23.54
N LEU A 428 -30.25 3.81 23.16
CA LEU A 428 -28.84 4.03 23.50
C LEU A 428 -28.63 5.53 23.77
N SER A 429 -27.62 5.88 24.56
CA SER A 429 -27.21 7.29 24.69
C SER A 429 -26.50 7.79 23.44
N SER A 430 -26.29 9.11 23.34
CA SER A 430 -25.72 9.73 22.14
C SER A 430 -24.32 9.21 21.80
N SER A 431 -23.46 9.00 22.81
CA SER A 431 -22.12 8.44 22.63
C SER A 431 -22.16 6.98 22.18
N ALA A 432 -23.04 6.15 22.77
CA ALA A 432 -23.18 4.74 22.42
C ALA A 432 -23.75 4.54 21.00
N GLN A 433 -24.71 5.39 20.60
CA GLN A 433 -25.24 5.40 19.23
C GLN A 433 -24.14 5.72 18.22
N ARG A 434 -23.30 6.74 18.49
CA ARG A 434 -22.19 7.11 17.62
C ARG A 434 -21.16 5.98 17.53
N PHE A 435 -20.76 5.41 18.66
CA PHE A 435 -19.82 4.28 18.70
C PHE A 435 -20.32 3.13 17.84
N ASN A 436 -21.57 2.70 18.05
CA ASN A 436 -22.17 1.62 17.25
C ASN A 436 -22.20 1.97 15.76
N SER A 437 -22.64 3.17 15.38
CA SER A 437 -22.69 3.59 13.97
C SER A 437 -21.32 3.52 13.31
N MET A 438 -20.29 4.10 13.94
CA MET A 438 -18.95 4.11 13.35
C MET A 438 -18.32 2.71 13.31
N VAL A 439 -18.64 1.82 14.25
CA VAL A 439 -18.21 0.41 14.20
C VAL A 439 -18.90 -0.36 13.08
N GLN A 440 -20.18 -0.09 12.80
CA GLN A 440 -20.87 -0.69 11.64
C GLN A 440 -20.20 -0.28 10.33
N ASP A 441 -19.93 1.03 10.16
CA ASP A 441 -19.25 1.57 8.98
C ASP A 441 -17.83 0.99 8.85
N PHE A 442 -17.09 0.92 9.95
CA PHE A 442 -15.75 0.33 10.00
C PHE A 442 -15.73 -1.12 9.50
N PHE A 443 -16.65 -1.97 9.95
CA PHE A 443 -16.67 -3.36 9.47
C PHE A 443 -17.16 -3.49 8.03
N GLU A 444 -18.02 -2.59 7.55
CA GLU A 444 -18.40 -2.53 6.14
C GLU A 444 -17.19 -2.21 5.26
N ASP A 445 -16.32 -1.30 5.69
CA ASP A 445 -15.09 -0.93 4.98
C ASP A 445 -13.99 -2.00 5.05
N VAL A 446 -13.90 -2.75 6.16
CA VAL A 446 -12.92 -3.84 6.33
C VAL A 446 -13.31 -5.10 5.55
N CYS A 447 -14.60 -5.36 5.33
CA CYS A 447 -15.09 -6.56 4.64
C CYS A 447 -14.44 -6.79 3.24
N PRO A 448 -14.39 -5.78 2.35
CA PRO A 448 -13.64 -5.82 1.08
C PRO A 448 -12.18 -6.26 1.17
N LEU A 449 -11.51 -6.01 2.31
CA LEU A 449 -10.08 -6.22 2.52
C LEU A 449 -9.73 -7.63 3.01
N HIS A 450 -10.68 -8.58 2.90
CA HIS A 450 -10.50 -9.95 3.36
C HIS A 450 -9.23 -10.64 2.82
N SER A 451 -8.83 -10.35 1.59
CA SER A 451 -7.61 -10.91 0.97
C SER A 451 -6.35 -10.64 1.79
N LEU A 452 -6.30 -9.57 2.56
CA LEU A 452 -5.15 -9.15 3.36
C LEU A 452 -5.13 -9.69 4.80
N GLN A 453 -6.13 -10.48 5.20
CA GLN A 453 -6.21 -11.13 6.52
C GLN A 453 -6.23 -10.17 7.72
N PHE A 454 -6.69 -8.93 7.55
CA PHE A 454 -6.76 -7.94 8.63
C PHE A 454 -7.90 -8.16 9.65
N GLY A 455 -8.72 -9.20 9.47
CA GLY A 455 -9.85 -9.47 10.35
C GLY A 455 -9.45 -9.60 11.83
N GLY A 456 -8.32 -10.26 12.12
CA GLY A 456 -7.81 -10.38 13.50
C GLY A 456 -7.43 -9.02 14.10
N SER A 457 -6.63 -8.23 13.36
CA SER A 457 -6.19 -6.90 13.80
C SER A 457 -7.36 -5.93 13.99
N ALA A 458 -8.38 -5.98 13.12
CA ALA A 458 -9.59 -5.18 13.25
C ALA A 458 -10.38 -5.53 14.51
N MET A 459 -10.52 -6.84 14.79
CA MET A 459 -11.23 -7.35 15.97
C MET A 459 -10.49 -7.02 17.28
N ASP A 460 -9.17 -7.14 17.31
CA ASP A 460 -8.35 -6.79 18.47
C ASP A 460 -8.31 -5.28 18.70
N GLY A 461 -8.23 -4.49 17.62
CA GLY A 461 -8.35 -3.04 17.68
C GLY A 461 -9.70 -2.59 18.25
N LEU A 462 -10.80 -3.21 17.82
CA LEU A 462 -12.13 -2.94 18.34
C LEU A 462 -12.24 -3.26 19.85
N LEU A 463 -11.64 -4.37 20.31
CA LEU A 463 -11.60 -4.68 21.75
C LEU A 463 -10.91 -3.58 22.56
N LYS A 464 -9.81 -3.01 22.04
CA LYS A 464 -9.08 -1.92 22.71
C LYS A 464 -9.92 -0.66 22.82
N ILE A 465 -10.54 -0.22 21.73
CA ILE A 465 -11.37 1.00 21.75
C ILE A 465 -12.65 0.80 22.56
N PHE A 466 -13.23 -0.41 22.58
CA PHE A 466 -14.36 -0.71 23.46
C PHE A 466 -13.95 -0.70 24.93
N ASN A 467 -12.77 -1.24 25.29
CA ASN A 467 -12.24 -1.12 26.64
C ASN A 467 -12.03 0.36 27.04
N SER A 468 -11.52 1.18 26.13
CA SER A 468 -11.39 2.64 26.34
C SER A 468 -12.77 3.29 26.58
N TYR A 469 -13.78 2.91 25.78
CA TYR A 469 -15.15 3.37 25.98
C TYR A 469 -15.74 2.92 27.33
N VAL A 470 -15.54 1.68 27.75
CA VAL A 470 -16.01 1.21 29.06
C VAL A 470 -15.31 1.94 30.21
N ASN A 471 -14.00 2.20 30.09
CA ASN A 471 -13.27 3.02 31.07
C ASN A 471 -13.80 4.46 31.14
N LEU A 472 -14.22 5.04 30.01
CA LEU A 472 -14.92 6.33 29.99
C LEU A 472 -16.25 6.27 30.74
N LEU A 473 -17.01 5.18 30.58
CA LEU A 473 -18.25 4.98 31.35
C LEU A 473 -17.98 4.81 32.85
N ILE A 474 -16.89 4.12 33.24
CA ILE A 474 -16.47 4.01 34.64
C ILE A 474 -16.17 5.39 35.21
N SER A 475 -15.45 6.25 34.47
CA SER A 475 -15.17 7.62 34.90
C SER A 475 -16.39 8.54 34.98
N ALA A 476 -17.53 8.14 34.37
CA ALA A 476 -18.79 8.88 34.48
C ALA A 476 -19.57 8.54 35.76
N LEU A 477 -19.19 7.48 36.49
CA LEU A 477 -19.83 7.11 37.75
C LEU A 477 -19.46 8.08 38.88
N PRO A 478 -20.43 8.52 39.71
CA PRO A 478 -20.13 9.30 40.92
C PRO A 478 -19.10 8.61 41.82
N GLY A 479 -18.21 9.38 42.44
CA GLY A 479 -17.15 8.86 43.33
C GLY A 479 -15.91 8.29 42.62
N SER A 480 -15.88 8.20 41.28
CA SER A 480 -14.72 7.63 40.56
C SER A 480 -13.46 8.52 40.53
N LEU A 481 -13.53 9.77 41.00
CA LEU A 481 -12.44 10.74 41.01
C LEU A 481 -11.50 10.63 42.23
N ASP A 482 -11.89 9.92 43.29
CA ASP A 482 -11.13 9.86 44.55
C ASP A 482 -10.03 8.77 44.57
N ASP A 483 -10.02 7.85 43.61
CA ASP A 483 -8.96 6.84 43.45
C ASP A 483 -7.78 7.44 42.65
N GLU A 484 -6.95 8.27 43.30
CA GLU A 484 -5.70 8.88 42.74
C GLU A 484 -4.76 7.86 42.07
N ALA A 485 -4.84 6.57 42.45
CA ALA A 485 -4.02 5.49 41.92
C ALA A 485 -4.41 5.00 40.50
N ASN A 486 -5.60 5.32 40.00
CA ASN A 486 -6.06 4.90 38.65
C ASN A 486 -5.89 5.98 37.56
N LEU A 487 -5.40 7.16 37.92
CA LEU A 487 -5.36 8.34 37.04
C LEU A 487 -4.14 8.38 36.10
N GLU A 488 -3.13 7.52 36.29
CA GLU A 488 -1.83 7.62 35.58
C GLU A 488 -1.86 7.19 34.10
N GLY A 489 -3.04 6.81 33.57
CA GLY A 489 -3.25 6.48 32.15
C GLY A 489 -4.48 7.10 31.48
N LEU A 490 -5.36 7.77 32.24
CA LEU A 490 -6.56 8.43 31.72
C LEU A 490 -6.28 9.94 31.59
N GLY A 491 -5.55 10.34 30.54
CA GLY A 491 -5.29 11.76 30.31
C GLY A 491 -6.58 12.58 30.25
N ASN A 492 -6.84 13.42 31.26
CA ASN A 492 -7.87 14.47 31.39
C ASN A 492 -9.06 14.39 30.41
N ARG A 493 -9.77 13.25 30.35
CA ARG A 493 -11.02 13.17 29.57
C ARG A 493 -12.14 13.63 30.47
N ILE A 494 -12.53 14.89 30.32
CA ILE A 494 -13.69 15.47 30.99
C ILE A 494 -14.93 14.71 30.51
N VAL A 495 -15.55 13.92 31.37
CA VAL A 495 -16.79 13.18 31.09
C VAL A 495 -17.88 13.73 31.98
N ARG A 496 -19.11 13.87 31.45
CA ARG A 496 -20.24 14.33 32.25
C ARG A 496 -20.64 13.25 33.25
N MET A 497 -20.83 13.62 34.52
CA MET A 497 -21.20 12.67 35.57
C MET A 497 -22.63 12.16 35.40
N ALA A 498 -22.83 10.87 35.70
CA ALA A 498 -24.14 10.25 35.81
C ALA A 498 -24.68 10.45 37.23
N GLU A 499 -25.24 11.62 37.49
CA GLU A 499 -25.70 12.05 38.82
C GLU A 499 -26.92 11.26 39.30
N THR A 500 -27.79 10.83 38.39
CA THR A 500 -29.02 10.10 38.72
C THR A 500 -28.88 8.58 38.54
N GLU A 501 -29.64 7.80 39.30
CA GLU A 501 -29.70 6.34 39.15
C GLU A 501 -30.08 5.91 37.72
N GLU A 502 -30.99 6.63 37.07
CA GLU A 502 -31.40 6.38 35.68
C GLU A 502 -30.22 6.54 34.70
N GLN A 503 -29.41 7.59 34.89
CA GLN A 503 -28.21 7.82 34.08
C GLN A 503 -27.15 6.74 34.32
N GLN A 504 -26.94 6.33 35.57
CA GLN A 504 -25.99 5.26 35.89
C GLN A 504 -26.43 3.93 35.27
N LEU A 505 -27.72 3.60 35.35
CA LEU A 505 -28.31 2.43 34.66
C LEU A 505 -28.19 2.54 33.13
N ALA A 506 -28.25 3.73 32.56
CA ALA A 506 -28.03 3.95 31.14
C ALA A 506 -26.60 3.60 30.70
N LEU A 507 -25.58 3.88 31.54
CA LEU A 507 -24.19 3.45 31.27
C LEU A 507 -24.09 1.93 31.13
N PHE A 508 -24.77 1.19 32.03
CA PHE A 508 -24.84 -0.27 31.97
C PHE A 508 -25.56 -0.79 30.74
N ALA A 509 -26.72 -0.20 30.44
CA ALA A 509 -27.51 -0.57 29.28
C ALA A 509 -26.70 -0.40 27.99
N ASN A 510 -25.99 0.73 27.85
CA ASN A 510 -25.10 1.00 26.73
C ASN A 510 -24.01 -0.09 26.59
N ALA A 511 -23.22 -0.32 27.65
CA ALA A 511 -22.10 -1.24 27.62
C ALA A 511 -22.54 -2.70 27.36
N SER A 512 -23.61 -3.15 28.04
CA SER A 512 -24.11 -4.52 27.93
C SER A 512 -24.68 -4.80 26.55
N LEU A 513 -25.52 -3.90 26.02
CA LEU A 513 -26.12 -4.06 24.70
C LEU A 513 -25.09 -4.03 23.56
N LEU A 514 -24.09 -3.15 23.67
CA LEU A 514 -22.96 -3.13 22.73
C LEU A 514 -22.20 -4.47 22.75
N ALA A 515 -21.86 -4.97 23.93
CA ALA A 515 -21.08 -6.19 24.09
C ALA A 515 -21.84 -7.47 23.70
N GLU A 516 -23.12 -7.56 24.03
CA GLU A 516 -23.90 -8.80 23.87
C GLU A 516 -24.46 -8.99 22.46
N GLU A 517 -24.89 -7.90 21.82
CA GLU A 517 -25.61 -7.94 20.55
C GLU A 517 -24.94 -7.14 19.44
N LEU A 518 -24.71 -5.84 19.63
CA LEU A 518 -24.41 -4.94 18.51
C LEU A 518 -23.03 -5.17 17.91
N LEU A 519 -21.97 -5.23 18.75
CA LEU A 519 -20.61 -5.46 18.27
C LEU A 519 -20.41 -6.88 17.73
N PRO A 520 -20.91 -7.96 18.39
CA PRO A 520 -20.89 -9.29 17.81
C PRO A 520 -21.61 -9.38 16.46
N ARG A 521 -22.76 -8.70 16.30
CA ARG A 521 -23.50 -8.65 15.04
C ARG A 521 -22.73 -7.91 13.94
N ALA A 522 -22.06 -6.80 14.27
CA ALA A 522 -21.21 -6.09 13.32
C ALA A 522 -20.04 -6.98 12.84
N ALA A 523 -19.38 -7.67 13.78
CA ALA A 523 -18.27 -8.57 13.49
C ALA A 523 -18.66 -9.79 12.64
N MET A 524 -19.91 -10.27 12.71
CA MET A 524 -20.40 -11.36 11.85
C MET A 524 -20.30 -11.03 10.34
N LYS A 525 -20.27 -9.75 9.96
CA LYS A 525 -20.09 -9.36 8.55
C LYS A 525 -18.76 -9.92 7.99
N LEU A 526 -17.69 -9.91 8.79
CA LEU A 526 -16.38 -10.45 8.40
C LEU A 526 -16.37 -11.97 8.20
N SER A 527 -17.24 -12.71 8.90
CA SER A 527 -17.32 -14.17 8.77
C SER A 527 -18.21 -14.61 7.60
N SER A 528 -19.19 -13.80 7.20
CA SER A 528 -20.12 -14.11 6.09
C SER A 528 -19.45 -14.09 4.70
N VAL A 529 -18.48 -13.18 4.47
CA VAL A 529 -17.72 -13.04 3.21
C VAL A 529 -16.89 -14.29 2.88
N ASN A 530 -16.63 -15.16 3.87
CA ASN A 530 -15.90 -16.42 3.68
C ASN A 530 -16.70 -17.53 2.96
N GLN A 531 -17.96 -17.29 2.61
CA GLN A 531 -18.83 -18.31 2.00
C GLN A 531 -18.86 -18.27 0.46
N THR A 532 -18.41 -17.19 -0.17
CA THR A 532 -18.54 -16.97 -1.62
C THR A 532 -17.39 -17.56 -2.45
N SER A 533 -16.26 -17.96 -1.86
CA SER A 533 -15.24 -18.75 -2.56
C SER A 533 -15.56 -20.25 -2.46
N ALA A 534 -16.34 -20.72 -3.42
CA ALA A 534 -16.56 -22.14 -3.66
C ALA A 534 -15.28 -22.77 -4.22
N ASN A 535 -14.50 -23.48 -3.38
CA ASN A 535 -13.70 -24.67 -3.75
C ASN A 535 -12.86 -25.12 -2.54
N ASP A 536 -13.49 -25.86 -1.61
CA ASP A 536 -12.89 -27.00 -0.89
C ASP A 536 -13.81 -27.46 0.26
N ILE A 537 -14.27 -28.71 0.21
CA ILE A 537 -15.33 -29.22 1.11
C ILE A 537 -14.76 -29.88 2.37
N ARG A 538 -13.49 -30.30 2.38
CA ARG A 538 -12.90 -31.09 3.48
C ARG A 538 -12.16 -30.27 4.55
N LYS A 539 -11.61 -29.10 4.23
CA LYS A 539 -10.99 -28.17 5.21
C LYS A 539 -12.02 -27.31 5.97
N LYS A 540 -13.25 -27.19 5.45
CA LYS A 540 -14.33 -26.32 5.99
C LYS A 540 -14.82 -26.68 7.40
N GLY A 541 -14.73 -27.94 7.83
CA GLY A 541 -15.27 -28.39 9.12
C GLY A 541 -14.48 -27.86 10.32
N VAL A 542 -13.15 -28.01 10.28
CA VAL A 542 -12.25 -27.59 11.37
C VAL A 542 -12.13 -26.06 11.44
N ASP A 543 -11.99 -25.40 10.29
CA ASP A 543 -11.90 -23.93 10.22
C ASP A 543 -13.20 -23.25 10.69
N ARG A 544 -14.37 -23.83 10.41
CA ARG A 544 -15.65 -23.31 10.88
C ARG A 544 -15.78 -23.44 12.40
N GLN A 545 -15.33 -24.56 12.97
CA GLN A 545 -15.39 -24.79 14.41
C GLN A 545 -14.43 -23.87 15.17
N ASN A 546 -13.22 -23.65 14.64
CA ASN A 546 -12.25 -22.70 15.19
C ASN A 546 -12.78 -21.26 15.15
N ARG A 547 -13.40 -20.83 14.04
CA ARG A 547 -13.99 -19.48 13.93
C ARG A 547 -15.13 -19.23 14.91
N VAL A 548 -15.99 -20.24 15.14
CA VAL A 548 -17.05 -20.14 16.16
C VAL A 548 -16.45 -20.05 17.56
N ALA A 549 -15.36 -20.78 17.83
CA ALA A 549 -14.66 -20.69 19.11
C ALA A 549 -13.99 -19.31 19.31
N GLU A 550 -13.34 -18.76 18.29
CA GLU A 550 -12.78 -17.40 18.29
C GLU A 550 -13.86 -16.34 18.53
N GLN A 551 -15.00 -16.43 17.85
CA GLN A 551 -16.12 -15.52 18.05
C GLN A 551 -16.67 -15.58 19.48
N ARG A 552 -16.75 -16.79 20.07
CA ARG A 552 -17.15 -16.97 21.47
C ARG A 552 -16.13 -16.40 22.45
N GLU A 553 -14.83 -16.59 22.20
CA GLU A 553 -13.77 -15.96 23.01
C GLU A 553 -13.84 -14.44 22.92
N TRP A 554 -14.03 -13.91 21.72
CA TRP A 554 -14.14 -12.47 21.50
C TRP A 554 -15.34 -11.87 22.24
N LYS A 555 -16.53 -12.51 22.16
CA LYS A 555 -17.69 -12.12 22.96
C LYS A 555 -17.43 -12.20 24.47
N ARG A 556 -16.71 -13.23 24.94
CA ARG A 556 -16.29 -13.33 26.36
C ARG A 556 -15.35 -12.19 26.77
N LYS A 557 -14.42 -11.78 25.89
CA LYS A 557 -13.54 -10.63 26.14
C LYS A 557 -14.33 -9.32 26.26
N LEU A 558 -15.33 -9.08 25.39
CA LEU A 558 -16.23 -7.92 25.51
C LEU A 558 -16.97 -7.94 26.85
N GLN A 559 -17.53 -9.10 27.23
CA GLN A 559 -18.26 -9.23 28.50
C GLN A 559 -17.39 -8.93 29.71
N ARG A 560 -16.15 -9.42 29.74
CA ARG A 560 -15.18 -9.12 30.82
C ARG A 560 -14.94 -7.62 30.99
N MET A 561 -15.02 -6.82 29.92
CA MET A 561 -14.89 -5.36 30.03
C MET A 561 -16.12 -4.76 30.70
N VAL A 562 -17.33 -5.18 30.27
CA VAL A 562 -18.59 -4.74 30.89
C VAL A 562 -18.62 -5.12 32.38
N ASP A 563 -18.08 -6.27 32.74
CA ASP A 563 -18.04 -6.71 34.14
C ASP A 563 -17.16 -5.79 35.01
N LYS A 564 -16.10 -5.17 34.48
CA LYS A 564 -15.33 -4.12 35.21
C LYS A 564 -16.20 -2.92 35.60
N LEU A 565 -17.08 -2.49 34.70
CA LEU A 565 -18.03 -1.41 34.98
C LEU A 565 -19.01 -1.83 36.08
N LYS A 566 -19.49 -3.08 36.05
CA LYS A 566 -20.39 -3.63 37.08
C LYS A 566 -19.69 -3.67 38.43
N ASP A 567 -18.46 -4.14 38.47
CA ASP A 567 -17.66 -4.22 39.69
C ASP A 567 -17.44 -2.83 40.29
N SER A 568 -17.11 -1.83 39.47
CA SER A 568 -16.94 -0.44 39.91
C SER A 568 -18.22 0.14 40.53
N PHE A 569 -19.36 -0.04 39.87
CA PHE A 569 -20.65 0.45 40.38
C PHE A 569 -21.08 -0.27 41.65
N CYS A 570 -20.98 -1.61 41.68
CA CYS A 570 -21.33 -2.40 42.86
C CYS A 570 -20.44 -2.04 44.04
N ARG A 571 -19.14 -1.79 43.80
CA ARG A 571 -18.21 -1.32 44.83
C ARG A 571 -18.65 0.04 45.37
N GLN A 572 -18.96 1.01 44.50
CA GLN A 572 -19.41 2.33 44.93
C GLN A 572 -20.69 2.25 45.77
N HIS A 573 -21.72 1.57 45.29
CA HIS A 573 -22.99 1.45 46.02
C HIS A 573 -22.85 0.67 47.33
N ALA A 574 -21.95 -0.31 47.37
CA ALA A 574 -21.64 -1.00 48.61
C ALA A 574 -20.92 -0.08 49.61
N LEU A 575 -20.04 0.81 49.16
CA LEU A 575 -19.39 1.80 50.02
C LEU A 575 -20.41 2.82 50.53
N ASP A 576 -21.27 3.36 49.67
CA ASP A 576 -22.32 4.31 50.06
C ASP A 576 -23.35 3.68 51.03
N LEU A 577 -23.58 2.36 50.90
CA LEU A 577 -24.44 1.62 51.84
C LEU A 577 -23.77 1.44 53.21
N ILE A 578 -22.45 1.18 53.24
CA ILE A 578 -21.71 0.86 54.47
C ILE A 578 -21.27 2.12 55.22
N PHE A 579 -20.92 3.18 54.50
CA PHE A 579 -20.35 4.41 55.04
C PHE A 579 -21.21 5.62 54.68
N THR A 580 -21.31 6.56 55.62
CA THR A 580 -21.84 7.90 55.42
C THR A 580 -20.86 8.76 54.63
N GLU A 581 -21.34 9.89 54.09
CA GLU A 581 -20.49 10.91 53.44
C GLU A 581 -19.40 11.47 54.40
N GLU A 582 -19.60 11.37 55.71
CA GLU A 582 -18.66 11.82 56.75
C GLU A 582 -17.63 10.75 57.15
N GLY A 583 -17.73 9.53 56.58
CA GLY A 583 -16.82 8.41 56.84
C GLY A 583 -17.24 7.50 58.02
N ASP A 584 -18.33 7.83 58.70
CA ASP A 584 -18.92 6.98 59.74
C ASP A 584 -19.66 5.79 59.15
N THR A 585 -19.75 4.66 59.86
CA THR A 585 -20.46 3.47 59.39
C THR A 585 -21.98 3.64 59.51
N ASN A 586 -22.71 3.52 58.41
CA ASN A 586 -24.18 3.40 58.37
C ASN A 586 -24.68 2.13 59.08
N LEU A 587 -23.80 1.15 59.24
CA LEU A 587 -24.09 -0.15 59.88
C LEU A 587 -23.45 -0.19 61.26
N SER A 588 -24.26 -0.16 62.32
CA SER A 588 -23.81 -0.34 63.71
C SER A 588 -24.26 -1.68 64.30
N ALA A 589 -23.53 -2.21 65.29
CA ALA A 589 -23.94 -3.40 66.02
C ALA A 589 -25.32 -3.22 66.69
N GLU A 590 -25.65 -2.01 67.16
CA GLU A 590 -26.95 -1.68 67.75
C GLU A 590 -28.12 -1.77 66.77
N MET A 591 -27.93 -1.52 65.46
CA MET A 591 -28.97 -1.74 64.44
C MET A 591 -29.37 -3.21 64.33
N TYR A 592 -28.41 -4.13 64.41
CA TYR A 592 -28.68 -5.58 64.36
C TYR A 592 -29.30 -6.09 65.66
N ILE A 593 -28.88 -5.56 66.81
CA ILE A 593 -29.44 -5.92 68.13
C ILE A 593 -30.89 -5.40 68.29
N ASN A 594 -31.20 -4.25 67.71
CA ASN A 594 -32.55 -3.68 67.75
C ASN A 594 -33.53 -4.33 66.75
N MET A 595 -33.04 -5.02 65.71
CA MET A 595 -33.88 -5.79 64.77
C MET A 595 -34.62 -6.95 65.46
N ASP A 596 -34.00 -7.58 66.47
CA ASP A 596 -34.61 -8.69 67.21
C ASP A 596 -35.65 -8.23 68.26
N ASN A 597 -35.67 -6.94 68.60
CA ASN A 597 -36.50 -6.38 69.69
C ASN A 597 -37.75 -5.62 69.22
N THR A 598 -37.87 -5.30 67.92
CA THR A 598 -39.05 -4.68 67.33
C THR A 598 -39.99 -5.75 66.78
N THR A 599 -41.19 -5.86 67.35
CA THR A 599 -42.25 -6.83 66.96
C THR A 599 -42.97 -6.47 65.66
N GLU A 600 -42.60 -5.36 65.03
CA GLU A 600 -43.02 -5.03 63.67
C GLU A 600 -41.93 -5.50 62.73
N GLU A 601 -42.20 -6.55 61.94
CA GLU A 601 -41.36 -6.93 60.81
C GLU A 601 -41.08 -5.68 59.98
N PRO A 602 -39.81 -5.26 59.79
CA PRO A 602 -39.53 -4.25 58.78
C PRO A 602 -40.06 -4.81 57.46
N GLU A 603 -40.97 -4.07 56.80
CA GLU A 603 -41.33 -4.37 55.43
C GLU A 603 -40.04 -4.21 54.59
N TRP A 604 -39.30 -5.31 54.43
CA TRP A 604 -38.19 -5.43 53.51
C TRP A 604 -38.73 -5.48 52.09
N VAL A 605 -39.51 -4.48 51.71
CA VAL A 605 -39.74 -4.22 50.30
C VAL A 605 -38.42 -3.66 49.82
N PRO A 606 -37.71 -4.39 48.94
CA PRO A 606 -36.45 -3.90 48.48
C PRO A 606 -36.71 -2.57 47.73
N SER A 607 -35.75 -1.64 47.77
CA SER A 607 -35.92 -0.27 47.27
C SER A 607 -36.52 -0.24 45.86
N LEU A 608 -37.09 0.88 45.40
CA LEU A 608 -37.72 0.98 44.06
C LEU A 608 -36.87 0.38 42.92
N ILE A 609 -35.53 0.42 43.04
CA ILE A 609 -34.53 -0.31 42.23
C ILE A 609 -34.82 -1.81 42.06
N PHE A 610 -35.29 -2.49 43.09
CA PHE A 610 -35.62 -3.91 43.10
C PHE A 610 -37.06 -4.21 42.67
N GLN A 611 -38.00 -3.27 42.83
CA GLN A 611 -39.41 -3.48 42.45
C GLN A 611 -39.69 -3.22 40.96
N VAL A 612 -38.99 -2.26 40.33
CA VAL A 612 -39.12 -1.98 38.89
C VAL A 612 -38.50 -3.10 38.01
N ARG A 613 -37.72 -4.00 38.62
CA ARG A 613 -36.86 -5.02 38.00
C ARG A 613 -37.55 -6.32 37.54
N THR A 614 -38.88 -6.46 37.66
CA THR A 614 -39.62 -7.66 37.18
C THR A 614 -40.06 -7.58 35.71
N SER A 615 -39.97 -6.41 35.08
CA SER A 615 -40.47 -6.17 33.71
C SER A 615 -39.46 -6.48 32.59
N PHE A 616 -38.17 -6.64 32.91
CA PHE A 616 -37.10 -6.85 31.93
C PHE A 616 -36.24 -8.06 32.35
N TRP A 617 -36.41 -9.20 31.68
CA TRP A 617 -35.62 -10.44 31.86
C TRP A 617 -34.63 -10.66 30.69
N PRO A 618 -33.55 -11.46 30.85
CA PRO A 618 -33.07 -12.15 32.06
C PRO A 618 -31.64 -11.72 32.46
N LEU A 619 -31.50 -11.04 33.59
CA LEU A 619 -30.23 -10.87 34.33
C LEU A 619 -30.23 -11.75 35.60
N THR A 620 -30.67 -12.99 35.46
CA THR A 620 -30.75 -13.96 36.58
C THR A 620 -29.38 -14.30 37.18
N THR A 621 -28.30 -14.20 36.39
CA THR A 621 -26.93 -14.49 36.87
C THR A 621 -26.34 -13.37 37.73
N ILE A 622 -26.66 -12.10 37.43
CA ILE A 622 -26.30 -10.96 38.30
C ILE A 622 -27.10 -11.04 39.60
N TRP A 623 -28.37 -11.45 39.50
CA TRP A 623 -29.26 -11.70 40.63
C TRP A 623 -28.69 -12.74 41.62
N ILE A 624 -28.26 -13.90 41.12
CA ILE A 624 -27.71 -14.97 41.95
C ILE A 624 -26.36 -14.57 42.54
N ASN A 625 -25.50 -13.90 41.77
CA ASN A 625 -24.18 -13.49 42.26
C ASN A 625 -24.25 -12.33 43.25
N LEU A 626 -25.16 -11.37 43.09
CA LEU A 626 -25.33 -10.27 44.04
C LEU A 626 -25.97 -10.76 45.35
N ILE A 627 -26.98 -11.64 45.27
CA ILE A 627 -27.58 -12.27 46.45
C ILE A 627 -26.59 -13.21 47.14
N ALA A 628 -25.85 -14.02 46.39
CA ALA A 628 -24.81 -14.89 46.96
C ALA A 628 -23.67 -14.07 47.57
N TYR A 629 -23.24 -12.97 46.94
CA TYR A 629 -22.22 -12.07 47.46
C TYR A 629 -22.69 -11.36 48.74
N ILE A 630 -23.92 -10.85 48.77
CA ILE A 630 -24.51 -10.25 49.98
C ILE A 630 -24.65 -11.30 51.10
N ARG A 631 -25.04 -12.54 50.77
CA ARG A 631 -25.23 -13.63 51.74
C ARG A 631 -23.90 -14.17 52.28
N LEU A 632 -22.89 -14.37 51.43
CA LEU A 632 -21.53 -14.75 51.81
C LEU A 632 -20.85 -13.62 52.62
N LYS A 633 -21.11 -12.36 52.29
CA LYS A 633 -20.52 -11.21 52.99
C LYS A 633 -21.20 -10.94 54.34
N ASN A 634 -22.51 -11.20 54.47
CA ASN A 634 -23.19 -11.20 55.77
C ASN A 634 -22.71 -12.33 56.69
N GLU A 635 -22.45 -13.54 56.15
CA GLU A 635 -21.82 -14.61 56.94
C GLU A 635 -20.37 -14.28 57.33
N PHE A 636 -19.60 -13.64 56.44
CA PHE A 636 -18.22 -13.25 56.73
C PHE A 636 -18.12 -12.11 57.76
N ILE A 637 -19.04 -11.14 57.71
CA ILE A 637 -19.13 -10.06 58.70
C ILE A 637 -19.57 -10.61 60.07
N MET A 638 -20.50 -11.56 60.11
CA MET A 638 -20.87 -12.27 61.34
C MET A 638 -19.68 -13.07 61.92
N SER A 639 -18.91 -13.78 61.09
CA SER A 639 -17.71 -14.49 61.56
C SER A 639 -16.59 -13.54 62.04
N PHE A 640 -16.40 -12.40 61.38
CA PHE A 640 -15.35 -11.43 61.73
C PHE A 640 -15.66 -10.66 63.03
N ILE A 641 -16.94 -10.47 63.36
CA ILE A 641 -17.38 -9.86 64.62
C ILE A 641 -17.27 -10.87 65.78
N ILE A 642 -17.59 -12.15 65.55
CA ILE A 642 -17.47 -13.23 66.56
C ILE A 642 -16.00 -13.57 66.89
N GLU A 643 -15.05 -13.34 65.99
CA GLU A 643 -13.61 -13.57 66.24
C GLU A 643 -12.88 -12.39 66.90
N ASN A 644 -13.50 -11.21 66.99
CA ASN A 644 -12.89 -9.99 67.58
C ASN A 644 -13.60 -9.45 68.84
N GLU A 645 -14.57 -10.18 69.38
CA GLU A 645 -15.02 -10.12 70.80
C GLU A 645 -14.39 -11.26 71.60
#